data_AF-A0A926TZR4-F1
#
_entry.id   AF-A0A926TZR4-F1
#
_cell.length_a   1.000
_cell.length_b   1.000
_cell.length_c   1.000
_cell.angle_alpha   90.00
_cell.angle_beta   90.00
_cell.angle_gamma   90.00
#
_symmetry.space_group_name_H-M   'P 1'
#
loop_
_entity.id
_entity.type
_entity.pdbx_description
1 polymer ?
#
loop_
_entity_poly.entity_id
_entity_poly.type
_entity_poly.pdbx_seq_one_letter_code
_entity_poly.pdbx_strand_id
1 'polypeptide(L)'
;MQFLRDDIDRVNRESQEKLNQLLLNEFSVKLGIKYEEAQLAGRPKKRLLNAADIEALKPFHWGYHFDRVLDRGGFDAIITNPPWEVFKPQAKEFFLQFSDLINKKKMDLQDFEREQEEILKDTEIASAWLKYQSYYPYSSSYYRLSIDYANQTPIINGRRIGTDINFYKLFLERCFRLMRSGGECGIVVPSGIYTDLGTQRLRRMLFEQSQVTGLFCFENRRGIFEDVHRSYKFIILTFEKGGRTESFPAAFMRREVNDLEKFPTYNSVDISVEAIQRIAPNSLSILEFKSQQDIDITEKMSQHPPLASTHTGWQFEIYGEELHMNRSRRFFRNIETRCPLYEGGMIWQFNHQYSTPTYWIEESELRKAFLAKRAKRIKFSDEVPDNIRNDYEVYRLAIRKIASNTNERTLIASLIPPFSFAGNSLSVNFPFFHDEENYNTLRLSDAELIVLASLLNSFVVDYSLRLRMTTNLNSFYLYQLPVPRLIEGDPYFSEIVERAAKLICTTPEFDELAAEVELGSHADGVTDEVDRAKLRAELDGMIAHLYGLTEDEFQHILSTFPIVPIKTKEAAIEAYRAFAPLVGDREILDLIAAKDENHQLEFKSTARWDLVENKKNVAMEEAVMKTVAAFLNSVGGTLLIGVADDGSIVGLQPDYQAIKPKNRDAYERWLTTFLLTAVGKDLAPYIHVRFAIVDTKEVCQVTVDRSPRPVYVNFQNKETFFIRTGNQTIKLENPSEIMRYTSTQWSNP
;
A
#
# COMPACT_ATOMS: atom_id res chain seq x y z
N MET A 1 43.20 -39.43 -28.71
CA MET A 1 42.67 -38.70 -27.55
C MET A 1 43.23 -37.27 -27.51
N GLN A 2 44.55 -37.07 -27.39
CA GLN A 2 45.15 -35.71 -27.38
C GLN A 2 44.90 -34.92 -28.67
N PHE A 3 45.16 -35.51 -29.85
CA PHE A 3 44.91 -34.86 -31.15
C PHE A 3 43.45 -34.42 -31.35
N LEU A 4 42.49 -35.23 -30.89
CA LEU A 4 41.06 -34.91 -30.98
C LEU A 4 40.69 -33.73 -30.05
N ARG A 5 41.30 -33.67 -28.87
CA ARG A 5 41.13 -32.58 -27.91
C ARG A 5 41.73 -31.28 -28.42
N ASP A 6 42.95 -31.34 -28.95
CA ASP A 6 43.65 -30.18 -29.51
C ASP A 6 42.88 -29.61 -30.72
N ASP A 7 42.29 -30.49 -31.55
CA ASP A 7 41.46 -30.09 -32.69
C ASP A 7 40.14 -29.44 -32.22
N ILE A 8 39.45 -30.02 -31.24
CA ILE A 8 38.24 -29.43 -30.64
C ILE A 8 38.55 -28.06 -30.01
N ASP A 9 39.66 -27.94 -29.28
CA ASP A 9 40.08 -26.70 -28.64
C ASP A 9 40.45 -25.63 -29.67
N ARG A 10 41.04 -26.02 -30.80
CA ARG A 10 41.28 -25.12 -31.94
C ARG A 10 39.98 -24.63 -32.56
N VAL A 11 39.08 -25.54 -32.93
CA VAL A 11 37.78 -25.20 -33.55
C VAL A 11 36.94 -24.33 -32.62
N ASN A 12 36.95 -24.61 -31.32
CA ASN A 12 36.28 -23.78 -30.31
C ASN A 12 36.86 -22.37 -30.28
N ARG A 13 38.18 -22.21 -30.32
CA ARG A 13 38.83 -20.89 -30.30
C ARG A 13 38.49 -20.06 -31.54
N GLU A 14 38.59 -20.67 -32.73
CA GLU A 14 38.22 -20.01 -33.99
C GLU A 14 36.74 -19.60 -34.03
N SER A 15 35.86 -20.44 -33.46
CA SER A 15 34.43 -20.14 -33.37
C SER A 15 34.15 -19.02 -32.36
N GLN A 16 34.83 -19.04 -31.21
CA GLN A 16 34.74 -18.00 -30.18
C GLN A 16 35.14 -16.63 -30.72
N GLU A 17 36.21 -16.53 -31.51
CA GLU A 17 36.62 -15.27 -32.15
C GLU A 17 35.50 -14.69 -33.03
N LYS A 18 34.88 -15.52 -33.88
CA LYS A 18 33.78 -15.09 -34.76
C LYS A 18 32.54 -14.67 -33.97
N LEU A 19 32.19 -15.42 -32.93
CA LEU A 19 31.04 -15.13 -32.07
C LEU A 19 31.26 -13.86 -31.25
N ASN A 20 32.49 -13.62 -30.78
CA ASN A 20 32.87 -12.38 -30.11
C ASN A 20 32.77 -11.18 -31.06
N GLN A 21 33.08 -11.34 -32.34
CA GLN A 21 32.89 -10.28 -33.34
C GLN A 21 31.41 -9.95 -33.56
N LEU A 22 30.52 -10.96 -33.55
CA LEU A 22 29.08 -10.73 -33.60
C LEU A 22 28.58 -9.99 -32.35
N LEU A 23 29.07 -10.39 -31.17
CA LEU A 23 28.74 -9.73 -29.91
C LEU A 23 29.27 -8.28 -29.89
N LEU A 24 30.47 -8.02 -30.43
CA LEU A 24 31.01 -6.67 -30.59
C LEU A 24 30.11 -5.79 -31.46
N ASN A 25 29.59 -6.34 -32.56
CA ASN A 25 28.66 -5.64 -33.44
C ASN A 25 27.34 -5.33 -32.72
N GLU A 26 26.86 -6.24 -31.87
CA GLU A 26 25.68 -5.99 -31.04
C GLU A 26 25.91 -4.84 -30.05
N PHE A 27 27.01 -4.89 -29.29
CA PHE A 27 27.38 -3.82 -28.36
C PHE A 27 27.52 -2.47 -29.09
N SER A 28 28.30 -2.43 -30.16
CA SER A 28 28.72 -1.18 -30.78
C SER A 28 27.71 -0.63 -31.78
N VAL A 29 27.26 -1.46 -32.73
CA VAL A 29 26.43 -1.00 -33.85
C VAL A 29 24.95 -0.96 -33.47
N LYS A 30 24.45 -2.03 -32.84
CA LYS A 30 23.02 -2.11 -32.50
C LYS A 30 22.68 -1.29 -31.26
N LEU A 31 23.48 -1.40 -30.19
CA LEU A 31 23.20 -0.76 -28.91
C LEU A 31 23.92 0.58 -28.71
N GLY A 32 24.88 0.93 -29.59
CA GLY A 32 25.61 2.20 -29.51
C GLY A 32 26.51 2.34 -28.29
N ILE A 33 26.89 1.21 -27.66
CA ILE A 33 27.68 1.19 -26.42
C ILE A 33 29.13 1.58 -26.74
N LYS A 34 29.69 2.44 -25.89
CA LYS A 34 31.08 2.88 -25.96
C LYS A 34 31.85 2.35 -24.76
N TYR A 35 33.13 2.13 -24.94
CA TYR A 35 34.04 1.88 -23.82
C TYR A 35 34.23 3.18 -23.05
N GLU A 36 34.13 3.12 -21.73
CA GLU A 36 34.37 4.26 -20.84
C GLU A 36 35.61 3.98 -20.00
N GLU A 37 36.72 4.58 -20.41
CA GLU A 37 38.01 4.45 -19.75
C GLU A 37 38.03 5.35 -18.52
N ALA A 38 38.08 4.73 -17.34
CA ALA A 38 38.21 5.42 -16.06
C ALA A 38 39.49 6.26 -16.04
N GLN A 39 39.43 7.39 -15.33
CA GLN A 39 40.56 8.30 -15.15
C GLN A 39 40.75 8.52 -13.64
N LEU A 40 42.01 8.69 -13.18
CA LEU A 40 42.29 8.98 -11.76
C LEU A 40 41.64 10.29 -11.32
N ALA A 41 41.60 11.28 -12.22
CA ALA A 41 40.91 12.54 -12.02
C ALA A 41 40.14 12.93 -13.30
N GLY A 42 38.95 13.48 -13.13
CA GLY A 42 38.11 13.96 -14.23
C GLY A 42 37.08 12.95 -14.73
N ARG A 43 36.52 13.22 -15.92
CA ARG A 43 35.46 12.39 -16.52
C ARG A 43 36.07 11.21 -17.30
N PRO A 44 35.40 10.05 -17.36
CA PRO A 44 35.84 8.93 -18.18
C PRO A 44 36.01 9.30 -19.65
N LYS A 45 37.05 8.76 -20.30
CA LYS A 45 37.30 8.96 -21.73
C LYS A 45 36.54 7.91 -22.53
N LYS A 46 35.73 8.36 -23.50
CA LYS A 46 34.92 7.45 -24.32
C LYS A 46 35.64 7.09 -25.61
N ARG A 47 35.66 5.79 -25.95
CA ARG A 47 36.15 5.27 -27.24
C ARG A 47 35.24 4.16 -27.77
N LEU A 48 35.42 3.77 -29.03
CA LEU A 48 34.75 2.60 -29.57
C LEU A 48 35.28 1.33 -28.89
N LEU A 49 34.38 0.35 -28.71
CA LEU A 49 34.76 -0.99 -28.28
C LEU A 49 35.51 -1.71 -29.40
N ASN A 50 36.42 -2.59 -29.02
CA ASN A 50 37.15 -3.47 -29.93
C ASN A 50 37.01 -4.94 -29.49
N ALA A 51 37.58 -5.87 -30.27
CA ALA A 51 37.46 -7.31 -30.00
C ALA A 51 38.06 -7.72 -28.65
N ALA A 52 39.17 -7.09 -28.23
CA ALA A 52 39.82 -7.39 -26.95
C ALA A 52 38.94 -6.98 -25.75
N ASP A 53 38.14 -5.91 -25.87
CA ASP A 53 37.19 -5.50 -24.82
C ASP A 53 36.09 -6.55 -24.60
N ILE A 54 35.66 -7.21 -25.68
CA ILE A 54 34.66 -8.29 -25.64
C ILE A 54 35.30 -9.59 -25.16
N GLU A 55 36.49 -9.93 -25.63
CA GLU A 55 37.23 -11.10 -25.17
C GLU A 55 37.52 -11.03 -23.67
N ALA A 56 37.81 -9.84 -23.14
CA ALA A 56 38.00 -9.61 -21.70
C ALA A 56 36.76 -9.96 -20.85
N LEU A 57 35.55 -9.96 -21.44
CA LEU A 57 34.32 -10.42 -20.78
C LEU A 57 34.26 -11.93 -20.61
N LYS A 58 35.08 -12.70 -21.34
CA LYS A 58 35.05 -14.16 -21.42
C LYS A 58 33.63 -14.69 -21.66
N PRO A 59 32.95 -14.25 -22.75
CA PRO A 59 31.55 -14.58 -22.97
C PRO A 59 31.35 -16.08 -23.23
N PHE A 60 30.24 -16.61 -22.73
CA PHE A 60 29.81 -17.98 -23.02
C PHE A 60 28.67 -17.97 -24.04
N HIS A 61 28.94 -18.46 -25.25
CA HIS A 61 27.97 -18.48 -26.35
C HIS A 61 27.09 -19.73 -26.30
N TRP A 62 25.96 -19.62 -25.59
CA TRP A 62 25.01 -20.72 -25.40
C TRP A 62 24.57 -21.39 -26.70
N GLY A 63 24.28 -20.63 -27.75
CA GLY A 63 23.82 -21.18 -29.04
C GLY A 63 24.88 -21.94 -29.82
N TYR A 64 26.15 -21.80 -29.46
CA TYR A 64 27.22 -22.62 -30.03
C TYR A 64 27.40 -23.92 -29.25
N HIS A 65 27.42 -23.86 -27.92
CA HIS A 65 27.64 -25.05 -27.09
C HIS A 65 26.39 -25.93 -26.90
N PHE A 66 25.19 -25.37 -27.10
CA PHE A 66 23.91 -26.04 -26.91
C PHE A 66 22.98 -25.83 -28.11
N ASP A 67 23.54 -25.79 -29.32
CA ASP A 67 22.82 -25.59 -30.58
C ASP A 67 21.57 -26.48 -30.69
N ARG A 68 21.71 -27.80 -30.50
CA ARG A 68 20.59 -28.76 -30.59
C ARG A 68 19.51 -28.54 -29.54
N VAL A 69 19.88 -28.03 -28.37
CA VAL A 69 18.93 -27.72 -27.29
C VAL A 69 18.17 -26.44 -27.61
N LEU A 70 18.86 -25.42 -28.12
CA LEU A 70 18.21 -24.17 -28.50
C LEU A 70 17.38 -24.32 -29.78
N ASP A 71 17.76 -25.19 -30.71
CA ASP A 71 17.03 -25.48 -31.95
C ASP A 71 15.65 -26.12 -31.67
N ARG A 72 15.55 -26.95 -30.63
CA ARG A 72 14.25 -27.47 -30.12
C ARG A 72 13.50 -26.49 -29.22
N GLY A 73 13.94 -25.24 -29.12
CA GLY A 73 13.28 -24.17 -28.38
C GLY A 73 13.85 -23.89 -26.97
N GLY A 74 14.84 -24.64 -26.50
CA GLY A 74 15.51 -24.41 -25.21
C GLY A 74 15.59 -25.62 -24.27
N PHE A 75 16.05 -25.37 -23.05
CA PHE A 75 16.19 -26.38 -22.00
C PHE A 75 14.83 -26.81 -21.43
N ASP A 76 14.68 -28.11 -21.15
CA ASP A 76 13.49 -28.67 -20.47
C ASP A 76 13.45 -28.31 -18.99
N ALA A 77 14.61 -28.24 -18.35
CA ALA A 77 14.75 -27.90 -16.95
C ALA A 77 16.05 -27.13 -16.68
N ILE A 78 16.01 -26.17 -15.75
CA ILE A 78 17.18 -25.47 -15.22
C ILE A 78 17.10 -25.47 -13.69
N ILE A 79 18.14 -25.98 -13.02
CA ILE A 79 18.27 -25.92 -11.55
C ILE A 79 19.57 -25.20 -11.22
N THR A 80 19.51 -24.12 -10.44
CA THR A 80 20.71 -23.29 -10.20
C THR A 80 20.65 -22.44 -8.93
N ASN A 81 21.84 -22.07 -8.43
CA ASN A 81 22.05 -21.08 -7.38
C ASN A 81 22.99 -19.99 -7.94
N PRO A 82 22.46 -18.93 -8.56
CA PRO A 82 23.27 -17.88 -9.15
C PRO A 82 23.99 -17.04 -8.09
N PRO A 83 25.01 -16.25 -8.48
CA PRO A 83 25.64 -15.27 -7.61
C PRO A 83 24.63 -14.20 -7.13
N TRP A 84 24.78 -13.70 -5.91
CA TRP A 84 23.83 -12.76 -5.27
C TRP A 84 24.34 -11.31 -5.22
N GLU A 85 25.55 -11.07 -5.72
CA GLU A 85 26.26 -9.81 -5.61
C GLU A 85 25.74 -8.73 -6.57
N VAL A 86 25.91 -7.49 -6.14
CA VAL A 86 25.72 -6.32 -7.00
C VAL A 86 26.89 -6.20 -7.96
N PHE A 87 26.60 -6.05 -9.25
CA PHE A 87 27.58 -5.84 -10.30
C PHE A 87 28.09 -4.40 -10.29
N LYS A 88 29.12 -4.14 -9.48
CA LYS A 88 29.84 -2.87 -9.43
C LYS A 88 31.29 -3.04 -8.97
N PRO A 89 32.18 -2.08 -9.25
CA PRO A 89 33.55 -2.11 -8.71
C PRO A 89 33.53 -2.16 -7.19
N GLN A 90 34.22 -3.15 -6.62
CA GLN A 90 34.41 -3.29 -5.16
C GLN A 90 35.81 -2.80 -4.79
N ALA A 91 35.95 -1.51 -4.45
CA ALA A 91 37.25 -0.89 -4.19
C ALA A 91 38.02 -1.60 -3.06
N LYS A 92 37.38 -1.83 -1.89
CA LYS A 92 38.02 -2.51 -0.76
C LYS A 92 38.51 -3.93 -1.11
N GLU A 93 37.77 -4.67 -1.94
CA GLU A 93 38.18 -6.02 -2.36
C GLU A 93 39.35 -5.99 -3.35
N PHE A 94 39.36 -5.01 -4.25
CA PHE A 94 40.47 -4.81 -5.19
C PHE A 94 41.75 -4.44 -4.45
N PHE A 95 41.70 -3.41 -3.59
CA PHE A 95 42.90 -2.90 -2.92
C PHE A 95 43.42 -3.80 -1.79
N LEU A 96 42.57 -4.68 -1.22
CA LEU A 96 43.00 -5.70 -0.26
C LEU A 96 44.12 -6.61 -0.80
N GLN A 97 44.19 -6.80 -2.12
CA GLN A 97 45.22 -7.62 -2.76
C GLN A 97 46.61 -6.96 -2.73
N PHE A 98 46.68 -5.67 -2.42
CA PHE A 98 47.90 -4.86 -2.47
C PHE A 98 48.30 -4.30 -1.10
N SER A 99 47.47 -4.43 -0.07
CA SER A 99 47.78 -3.99 1.29
C SER A 99 47.03 -4.79 2.36
N ASP A 100 47.78 -5.42 3.26
CA ASP A 100 47.24 -6.13 4.43
C ASP A 100 46.63 -5.18 5.48
N LEU A 101 46.88 -3.86 5.37
CA LEU A 101 46.25 -2.84 6.22
C LEU A 101 44.78 -2.63 5.86
N ILE A 102 44.39 -2.96 4.63
CA ILE A 102 43.00 -2.84 4.20
C ILE A 102 42.21 -3.97 4.82
N ASN A 103 41.22 -3.62 5.64
CA ASN A 103 40.27 -4.60 6.18
C ASN A 103 38.86 -4.30 5.69
N LYS A 104 38.32 -5.21 4.87
CA LYS A 104 36.96 -5.09 4.29
C LYS A 104 35.87 -4.82 5.34
N LYS A 105 35.99 -5.40 6.55
CA LYS A 105 34.93 -5.38 7.58
C LYS A 105 35.14 -4.32 8.66
N LYS A 106 36.38 -3.94 8.98
CA LYS A 106 36.70 -3.12 10.17
C LYS A 106 37.27 -1.73 9.89
N MET A 107 37.60 -1.41 8.64
CA MET A 107 38.19 -0.13 8.27
C MET A 107 37.11 0.90 7.94
N ASP A 108 37.20 2.09 8.55
CA ASP A 108 36.33 3.21 8.21
C ASP A 108 36.62 3.78 6.81
N LEU A 109 35.78 4.72 6.36
CA LEU A 109 35.88 5.26 5.00
C LEU A 109 37.09 6.20 4.83
N GLN A 110 37.40 7.03 5.83
CA GLN A 110 38.48 8.02 5.73
C GLN A 110 39.85 7.35 5.76
N ASP A 111 40.04 6.37 6.65
CA ASP A 111 41.25 5.58 6.71
C ASP A 111 41.43 4.78 5.41
N PHE A 112 40.36 4.22 4.86
CA PHE A 112 40.41 3.54 3.57
C PHE A 112 40.80 4.49 2.42
N GLU A 113 40.20 5.68 2.36
CA GLU A 113 40.51 6.69 1.33
C GLU A 113 41.99 7.12 1.41
N ARG A 114 42.53 7.33 2.60
CA ARG A 114 43.95 7.65 2.81
C ARG A 114 44.88 6.54 2.32
N GLU A 115 44.62 5.30 2.72
CA GLU A 115 45.43 4.15 2.26
C GLU A 115 45.29 3.95 0.75
N GLN A 116 44.10 4.14 0.19
CA GLN A 116 43.87 4.05 -1.25
C GLN A 116 44.69 5.11 -2.02
N GLU A 117 44.75 6.36 -1.53
CA GLU A 117 45.58 7.39 -2.14
C GLU A 117 47.08 7.03 -2.12
N GLU A 118 47.57 6.45 -1.02
CA GLU A 118 48.96 5.98 -0.92
C GLU A 118 49.25 4.82 -1.89
N ILE A 119 48.36 3.81 -1.95
CA ILE A 119 48.51 2.67 -2.85
C ILE A 119 48.46 3.10 -4.32
N LEU A 120 47.60 4.07 -4.66
CA LEU A 120 47.46 4.59 -6.02
C LEU A 120 48.66 5.44 -6.49
N LYS A 121 49.65 5.70 -5.64
CA LYS A 121 50.95 6.27 -6.09
C LYS A 121 51.75 5.27 -6.92
N ASP A 122 51.53 3.97 -6.73
CA ASP A 122 52.08 2.95 -7.60
C ASP A 122 51.36 2.98 -8.95
N THR A 123 52.11 3.27 -10.02
CA THR A 123 51.56 3.42 -11.36
C THR A 123 51.00 2.13 -11.95
N GLU A 124 51.54 0.97 -11.57
CA GLU A 124 51.04 -0.33 -12.02
C GLU A 124 49.70 -0.63 -11.35
N ILE A 125 49.59 -0.40 -10.04
CA ILE A 125 48.34 -0.59 -9.29
C ILE A 125 47.27 0.39 -9.74
N ALA A 126 47.63 1.67 -9.96
CA ALA A 126 46.72 2.67 -10.49
C ALA A 126 46.19 2.26 -11.88
N SER A 127 47.06 1.77 -12.77
CA SER A 127 46.66 1.29 -14.09
C SER A 127 45.73 0.06 -14.01
N ALA A 128 46.03 -0.88 -13.11
CA ALA A 128 45.19 -2.05 -12.85
C ALA A 128 43.82 -1.65 -12.31
N TRP A 129 43.76 -0.67 -11.40
CA TRP A 129 42.52 -0.13 -10.83
C TRP A 129 41.65 0.53 -11.90
N LEU A 130 42.24 1.40 -12.74
CA LEU A 130 41.52 2.04 -13.83
C LEU A 130 40.99 1.00 -14.83
N LYS A 131 41.78 -0.03 -15.16
CA LYS A 131 41.34 -1.12 -16.03
C LYS A 131 40.17 -1.90 -15.42
N TYR A 132 40.26 -2.22 -14.13
CA TYR A 132 39.19 -2.88 -13.38
C TYR A 132 37.91 -2.04 -13.35
N GLN A 133 38.00 -0.74 -13.09
CA GLN A 133 36.83 0.16 -13.13
C GLN A 133 36.22 0.24 -14.54
N SER A 134 37.05 0.30 -15.57
CA SER A 134 36.62 0.46 -16.97
C SER A 134 35.88 -0.77 -17.53
N TYR A 135 35.98 -1.93 -16.88
CA TYR A 135 35.25 -3.16 -17.23
C TYR A 135 33.73 -3.04 -17.05
N TYR A 136 33.29 -2.28 -16.05
CA TYR A 136 31.89 -2.28 -15.62
C TYR A 136 30.94 -1.47 -16.50
N PRO A 137 31.29 -0.26 -17.01
CA PRO A 137 30.34 0.60 -17.71
C PRO A 137 29.71 -0.05 -18.95
N TYR A 138 30.51 -0.62 -19.86
CA TYR A 138 29.98 -1.16 -21.11
C TYR A 138 29.18 -2.46 -20.89
N SER A 139 29.60 -3.29 -19.94
CA SER A 139 28.82 -4.46 -19.48
C SER A 139 27.48 -4.04 -18.86
N SER A 140 27.50 -3.01 -18.00
CA SER A 140 26.31 -2.45 -17.38
C SER A 140 25.36 -1.85 -18.42
N SER A 141 25.89 -1.16 -19.43
CA SER A 141 25.10 -0.65 -20.55
C SER A 141 24.45 -1.79 -21.33
N TYR A 142 25.17 -2.89 -21.58
CA TYR A 142 24.61 -4.05 -22.26
C TYR A 142 23.42 -4.64 -21.50
N TYR A 143 23.55 -4.86 -20.20
CA TYR A 143 22.44 -5.38 -19.36
C TYR A 143 21.24 -4.43 -19.29
N ARG A 144 21.43 -3.13 -19.50
CA ARG A 144 20.33 -2.13 -19.48
C ARG A 144 19.67 -1.91 -20.83
N LEU A 145 20.36 -2.20 -21.94
CA LEU A 145 19.92 -1.90 -23.29
C LEU A 145 19.55 -3.16 -24.10
N SER A 146 20.16 -4.30 -23.81
CA SER A 146 19.90 -5.54 -24.53
C SER A 146 18.49 -6.04 -24.26
N ILE A 147 17.85 -6.54 -25.32
CA ILE A 147 16.55 -7.21 -25.24
C ILE A 147 16.60 -8.49 -24.39
N ASP A 148 17.79 -9.07 -24.21
CA ASP A 148 17.99 -10.24 -23.35
C ASP A 148 17.77 -9.96 -21.87
N TYR A 149 17.81 -8.69 -21.47
CA TYR A 149 17.67 -8.23 -20.09
C TYR A 149 16.62 -7.13 -19.97
N ALA A 150 15.53 -7.27 -20.73
CA ALA A 150 14.50 -6.26 -20.85
C ALA A 150 13.87 -5.92 -19.49
N ASN A 151 13.83 -6.85 -18.54
CA ASN A 151 13.14 -6.70 -17.25
C ASN A 151 14.00 -6.17 -16.10
N GLN A 152 15.23 -5.73 -16.36
CA GLN A 152 16.14 -5.24 -15.31
C GLN A 152 15.90 -3.81 -14.86
N THR A 153 15.20 -3.00 -15.66
CA THR A 153 14.96 -1.57 -15.36
C THR A 153 13.48 -1.32 -15.07
N PRO A 154 13.10 -0.98 -13.82
CA PRO A 154 11.72 -0.63 -13.48
C PRO A 154 11.31 0.71 -14.11
N ILE A 155 10.02 0.84 -14.40
CA ILE A 155 9.41 2.07 -14.93
C ILE A 155 8.32 2.50 -13.94
N ILE A 156 8.49 3.68 -13.34
CA ILE A 156 7.54 4.24 -12.39
C ILE A 156 7.12 5.62 -12.87
N ASN A 157 5.81 5.84 -12.99
CA ASN A 157 5.24 7.10 -13.48
C ASN A 157 5.87 7.52 -14.83
N GLY A 158 6.08 6.55 -15.72
CA GLY A 158 6.70 6.75 -17.04
C GLY A 158 8.22 6.99 -17.02
N ARG A 159 8.88 6.98 -15.84
CA ARG A 159 10.33 7.21 -15.71
C ARG A 159 11.07 5.92 -15.38
N ARG A 160 12.17 5.66 -16.10
CA ARG A 160 13.11 4.58 -15.75
C ARG A 160 13.83 4.95 -14.46
N ILE A 161 13.76 4.09 -13.45
CA ILE A 161 14.52 4.28 -12.21
C ILE A 161 15.84 3.50 -12.31
N GLY A 162 16.94 4.20 -12.09
CA GLY A 162 18.25 3.58 -12.00
C GLY A 162 18.35 2.74 -10.73
N THR A 163 18.52 1.43 -10.90
CA THR A 163 18.84 0.49 -9.82
C THR A 163 20.22 -0.12 -10.07
N ASP A 164 20.87 -0.52 -8.97
CA ASP A 164 22.06 -1.35 -9.01
C ASP A 164 21.74 -2.67 -9.75
N ILE A 165 22.62 -3.06 -10.67
CA ILE A 165 22.53 -4.35 -11.39
C ILE A 165 22.92 -5.44 -10.40
N ASN A 166 22.14 -6.52 -10.33
CA ASN A 166 22.45 -7.65 -9.45
C ASN A 166 22.43 -8.95 -10.25
N PHE A 167 23.43 -9.81 -10.02
CA PHE A 167 23.57 -11.07 -10.75
C PHE A 167 22.35 -11.98 -10.64
N TYR A 168 21.75 -12.17 -9.46
CA TYR A 168 20.60 -13.08 -9.34
C TYR A 168 19.43 -12.67 -10.24
N LYS A 169 19.26 -11.35 -10.47
CA LYS A 169 18.22 -10.78 -11.33
C LYS A 169 18.51 -11.07 -12.81
N LEU A 170 19.77 -10.92 -13.22
CA LEU A 170 20.22 -11.24 -14.58
C LEU A 170 20.10 -12.74 -14.86
N PHE A 171 20.52 -13.58 -13.91
CA PHE A 171 20.46 -15.02 -14.04
C PHE A 171 19.03 -15.54 -14.07
N LEU A 172 18.11 -15.00 -13.27
CA LEU A 172 16.70 -15.36 -13.33
C LEU A 172 16.12 -15.13 -14.74
N GLU A 173 16.34 -13.94 -15.30
CA GLU A 173 15.87 -13.62 -16.65
C GLU A 173 16.57 -14.47 -17.72
N ARG A 174 17.88 -14.76 -17.54
CA ARG A 174 18.61 -15.64 -18.45
C ARG A 174 18.07 -17.07 -18.42
N CYS A 175 17.78 -17.63 -17.25
CA CYS A 175 17.18 -18.95 -17.10
C CYS A 175 15.82 -18.99 -17.82
N PHE A 176 14.96 -17.99 -17.58
CA PHE A 176 13.68 -17.86 -18.28
C PHE A 176 13.86 -17.86 -19.81
N ARG A 177 14.84 -17.13 -20.36
CA ARG A 177 15.07 -17.09 -21.81
C ARG A 177 15.61 -18.39 -22.39
N LEU A 178 16.47 -19.09 -21.66
CA LEU A 178 17.11 -20.34 -22.10
C LEU A 178 16.15 -21.54 -22.10
N MET A 179 15.08 -21.51 -21.31
CA MET A 179 14.09 -22.61 -21.28
C MET A 179 13.20 -22.61 -22.51
N ARG A 180 12.74 -23.82 -22.91
CA ARG A 180 11.63 -23.96 -23.85
C ARG A 180 10.29 -23.64 -23.19
N SER A 181 9.26 -23.42 -23.99
CA SER A 181 7.88 -23.38 -23.47
C SER A 181 7.54 -24.72 -22.79
N GLY A 182 6.91 -24.66 -21.62
CA GLY A 182 6.67 -25.81 -20.74
C GLY A 182 7.94 -26.39 -20.11
N GLY A 183 9.04 -25.63 -20.09
CA GLY A 183 10.26 -26.00 -19.35
C GLY A 183 10.23 -25.43 -17.92
N GLU A 184 10.85 -26.14 -16.98
CA GLU A 184 10.81 -25.81 -15.55
C GLU A 184 12.11 -25.21 -15.02
N CYS A 185 12.00 -24.25 -14.11
CA CYS A 185 13.14 -23.65 -13.42
C CYS A 185 13.01 -23.84 -11.92
N GLY A 186 14.07 -24.27 -11.26
CA GLY A 186 14.25 -24.18 -9.82
C GLY A 186 15.47 -23.32 -9.51
N ILE A 187 15.29 -22.19 -8.84
CA ILE A 187 16.37 -21.22 -8.64
C ILE A 187 16.44 -20.71 -7.20
N VAL A 188 17.65 -20.69 -6.64
CA VAL A 188 17.92 -20.13 -5.30
C VAL A 188 18.34 -18.68 -5.41
N VAL A 189 17.51 -17.74 -4.94
CA VAL A 189 17.79 -16.30 -5.08
C VAL A 189 17.48 -15.53 -3.79
N PRO A 190 18.07 -14.34 -3.57
CA PRO A 190 17.70 -13.47 -2.47
C PRO A 190 16.20 -13.12 -2.45
N SER A 191 15.64 -12.94 -1.26
CA SER A 191 14.23 -12.57 -1.06
C SER A 191 13.83 -11.26 -1.73
N GLY A 192 14.81 -10.39 -2.02
CA GLY A 192 14.61 -9.15 -2.76
C GLY A 192 13.87 -9.34 -4.09
N ILE A 193 13.86 -10.55 -4.67
CA ILE A 193 13.06 -10.85 -5.85
C ILE A 193 11.56 -10.55 -5.65
N TYR A 194 11.01 -10.84 -4.46
CA TYR A 194 9.59 -10.68 -4.19
C TYR A 194 9.24 -9.36 -3.47
N THR A 195 10.21 -8.66 -2.86
CA THR A 195 9.98 -7.37 -2.17
C THR A 195 10.43 -6.15 -2.94
N ASP A 196 11.58 -6.20 -3.63
CA ASP A 196 12.28 -4.99 -4.05
C ASP A 196 11.60 -4.31 -5.24
N LEU A 197 11.66 -2.99 -5.29
CA LEU A 197 11.12 -2.24 -6.42
C LEU A 197 11.87 -2.53 -7.73
N GLY A 198 13.17 -2.78 -7.64
CA GLY A 198 14.03 -3.11 -8.77
C GLY A 198 13.73 -4.45 -9.43
N THR A 199 12.80 -5.24 -8.92
CA THR A 199 12.39 -6.55 -9.48
C THR A 199 10.95 -6.57 -9.96
N GLN A 200 10.24 -5.43 -9.93
CA GLN A 200 8.84 -5.31 -10.38
C GLN A 200 8.59 -5.93 -11.76
N ARG A 201 9.46 -5.67 -12.74
CA ARG A 201 9.31 -6.24 -14.10
C ARG A 201 9.64 -7.72 -14.18
N LEU A 202 10.54 -8.23 -13.33
CA LEU A 202 10.80 -9.66 -13.22
C LEU A 202 9.59 -10.38 -12.61
N ARG A 203 8.96 -9.81 -11.59
CA ARG A 203 7.68 -10.32 -11.05
C ARG A 203 6.59 -10.33 -12.10
N ARG A 204 6.47 -9.25 -12.89
CA ARG A 204 5.54 -9.20 -14.02
C ARG A 204 5.80 -10.30 -15.03
N MET A 205 7.06 -10.51 -15.44
CA MET A 205 7.45 -11.61 -16.31
C MET A 205 7.03 -12.97 -15.71
N LEU A 206 7.28 -13.17 -14.41
CA LEU A 206 6.90 -14.40 -13.72
C LEU A 206 5.38 -14.63 -13.71
N PHE A 207 4.58 -13.58 -13.52
CA PHE A 207 3.12 -13.72 -13.46
C PHE A 207 2.46 -13.81 -14.84
N GLU A 208 2.96 -13.07 -15.83
CA GLU A 208 2.30 -12.94 -17.13
C GLU A 208 2.82 -13.92 -18.19
N GLN A 209 3.99 -14.54 -17.97
CA GLN A 209 4.69 -15.37 -18.97
C GLN A 209 5.21 -16.70 -18.39
N SER A 210 4.84 -17.04 -17.16
CA SER A 210 5.08 -18.35 -16.56
C SER A 210 3.94 -18.74 -15.64
N GLN A 211 3.93 -20.02 -15.26
CA GLN A 211 3.22 -20.54 -14.11
C GLN A 211 4.20 -20.68 -12.94
N VAL A 212 4.11 -19.82 -11.93
CA VAL A 212 4.85 -20.00 -10.67
C VAL A 212 4.28 -21.22 -9.96
N THR A 213 5.14 -22.18 -9.63
CA THR A 213 4.76 -23.44 -8.99
C THR A 213 5.14 -23.47 -7.51
N GLY A 214 6.00 -22.55 -7.06
CA GLY A 214 6.41 -22.48 -5.66
C GLY A 214 7.29 -21.28 -5.32
N LEU A 215 7.01 -20.67 -4.17
CA LEU A 215 7.86 -19.66 -3.55
C LEU A 215 8.14 -20.04 -2.09
N PHE A 216 9.34 -20.56 -1.82
CA PHE A 216 9.70 -21.01 -0.48
C PHE A 216 10.82 -20.16 0.09
N CYS A 217 10.53 -19.34 1.10
CA CYS A 217 11.46 -18.37 1.68
C CYS A 217 12.03 -18.85 3.03
N PHE A 218 13.36 -18.85 3.11
CA PHE A 218 14.14 -19.14 4.30
C PHE A 218 14.66 -17.86 4.97
N GLU A 219 14.62 -17.83 6.29
CA GLU A 219 15.47 -16.96 7.11
C GLU A 219 16.73 -17.74 7.48
N ASN A 220 17.93 -17.24 7.16
CA ASN A 220 19.21 -17.92 7.39
C ASN A 220 19.64 -17.98 8.87
N ARG A 221 18.68 -17.98 9.81
CA ARG A 221 18.92 -17.94 11.26
C ARG A 221 19.72 -19.15 11.72
N ARG A 222 19.45 -20.31 11.14
CA ARG A 222 20.18 -21.56 11.41
C ARG A 222 21.50 -21.69 10.65
N GLY A 223 21.84 -20.74 9.77
CA GLY A 223 23.08 -20.78 9.01
C GLY A 223 23.07 -21.90 7.97
N ILE A 224 21.96 -22.03 7.23
CA ILE A 224 21.83 -22.94 6.09
C ILE A 224 22.95 -22.65 5.08
N PHE A 225 23.26 -21.36 4.88
CA PHE A 225 24.50 -20.91 4.26
C PHE A 225 25.38 -20.25 5.33
N GLU A 226 26.54 -20.83 5.63
CA GLU A 226 27.40 -20.42 6.75
C GLU A 226 28.01 -19.02 6.55
N ASP A 227 28.40 -18.68 5.32
CA ASP A 227 29.04 -17.40 4.96
C ASP A 227 28.05 -16.24 4.74
N VAL A 228 26.75 -16.53 4.89
CA VAL A 228 25.67 -15.56 4.69
C VAL A 228 25.17 -15.10 6.05
N HIS A 229 24.87 -13.80 6.18
CA HIS A 229 24.40 -13.22 7.44
C HIS A 229 23.17 -13.97 8.00
N ARG A 230 23.10 -14.17 9.31
CA ARG A 230 22.06 -14.98 9.98
C ARG A 230 20.64 -14.43 9.82
N SER A 231 20.48 -13.14 9.54
CA SER A 231 19.17 -12.52 9.26
C SER A 231 18.87 -12.39 7.77
N TYR A 232 19.77 -12.83 6.89
CA TYR A 232 19.57 -12.76 5.45
C TYR A 232 18.46 -13.73 5.04
N LYS A 233 17.67 -13.34 4.03
CA LYS A 233 16.59 -14.17 3.50
C LYS A 233 16.87 -14.53 2.05
N PHE A 234 16.62 -15.78 1.71
CA PHE A 234 16.72 -16.32 0.36
C PHE A 234 15.53 -17.22 0.08
N ILE A 235 15.22 -17.45 -1.18
CA ILE A 235 14.10 -18.28 -1.60
C ILE A 235 14.55 -19.38 -2.54
N ILE A 236 13.77 -20.45 -2.54
CA ILE A 236 13.68 -21.40 -3.64
C ILE A 236 12.45 -20.99 -4.44
N LEU A 237 12.68 -20.52 -5.66
CA LEU A 237 11.63 -20.15 -6.61
C LEU A 237 11.53 -21.24 -7.66
N THR A 238 10.32 -21.76 -7.88
CA THR A 238 10.04 -22.71 -8.95
C THR A 238 8.96 -22.18 -9.89
N PHE A 239 9.15 -22.34 -11.19
CA PHE A 239 8.19 -21.91 -12.20
C PHE A 239 8.35 -22.68 -13.52
N GLU A 240 7.25 -22.84 -14.24
CA GLU A 240 7.20 -23.35 -15.61
C GLU A 240 7.07 -22.18 -16.60
N LYS A 241 7.86 -22.18 -17.68
CA LYS A 241 7.78 -21.14 -18.71
C LYS A 241 6.54 -21.29 -19.60
N GLY A 242 5.83 -20.19 -19.82
CA GLY A 242 4.60 -20.15 -20.61
C GLY A 242 3.35 -20.09 -19.72
N GLY A 243 2.20 -19.85 -20.33
CA GLY A 243 0.95 -19.63 -19.59
C GLY A 243 0.96 -18.31 -18.79
N ARG A 244 0.12 -18.26 -17.76
CA ARG A 244 -0.03 -17.13 -16.84
C ARG A 244 -0.26 -17.69 -15.43
N THR A 245 0.33 -17.07 -14.42
CA THR A 245 0.11 -17.42 -13.02
C THR A 245 -1.15 -16.72 -12.52
N GLU A 246 -2.12 -17.49 -12.04
CA GLU A 246 -3.32 -16.97 -11.36
C GLU A 246 -3.13 -16.97 -9.84
N SER A 247 -2.66 -18.09 -9.29
CA SER A 247 -2.18 -18.21 -7.93
C SER A 247 -0.95 -19.13 -7.85
N PHE A 248 -0.27 -19.11 -6.70
CA PHE A 248 0.86 -20.00 -6.43
C PHE A 248 1.03 -20.23 -4.93
N PRO A 249 1.52 -21.41 -4.51
CA PRO A 249 1.82 -21.67 -3.13
C PRO A 249 3.08 -20.91 -2.69
N ALA A 250 3.03 -20.37 -1.48
CA ALA A 250 4.14 -19.68 -0.85
C ALA A 250 4.29 -20.08 0.61
N ALA A 251 5.54 -20.09 1.10
CA ALA A 251 5.85 -20.25 2.51
C ALA A 251 6.97 -19.30 2.89
N PHE A 252 6.81 -18.55 3.99
CA PHE A 252 7.78 -17.53 4.39
C PHE A 252 8.44 -17.81 5.73
N MET A 253 9.62 -17.22 5.91
CA MET A 253 10.35 -17.21 7.18
C MET A 253 10.62 -18.61 7.75
N ARG A 254 10.80 -19.61 6.88
CA ARG A 254 11.14 -20.98 7.29
C ARG A 254 12.60 -21.03 7.73
N ARG A 255 12.90 -21.92 8.68
CA ARG A 255 14.23 -22.03 9.29
C ARG A 255 14.84 -23.42 9.17
N GLU A 256 14.02 -24.42 8.86
CA GLU A 256 14.42 -25.82 8.70
C GLU A 256 14.36 -26.22 7.23
N VAL A 257 15.45 -26.76 6.70
CA VAL A 257 15.47 -27.26 5.31
C VAL A 257 14.42 -28.36 5.10
N ASN A 258 14.19 -29.20 6.11
CA ASN A 258 13.21 -30.31 6.06
C ASN A 258 11.76 -29.83 5.89
N ASP A 259 11.46 -28.55 6.15
CA ASP A 259 10.12 -28.00 5.87
C ASP A 259 9.82 -28.01 4.36
N LEU A 260 10.85 -27.92 3.52
CA LEU A 260 10.72 -27.92 2.06
C LEU A 260 10.13 -29.24 1.53
N GLU A 261 10.46 -30.38 2.16
CA GLU A 261 9.96 -31.70 1.75
C GLU A 261 8.43 -31.82 1.87
N LYS A 262 7.81 -30.97 2.71
CA LYS A 262 6.36 -30.96 2.95
C LYS A 262 5.65 -29.86 2.16
N PHE A 263 6.38 -29.02 1.46
CA PHE A 263 5.82 -27.95 0.64
C PHE A 263 5.23 -28.53 -0.66
N PRO A 264 4.02 -28.10 -1.10
CA PRO A 264 3.18 -27.03 -0.57
C PRO A 264 2.03 -27.52 0.33
N THR A 265 2.14 -28.70 0.95
CA THR A 265 1.04 -29.29 1.75
C THR A 265 1.04 -28.87 3.22
N TYR A 266 2.11 -28.27 3.70
CA TYR A 266 2.29 -27.91 5.12
C TYR A 266 2.74 -26.47 5.29
N ASN A 267 2.00 -25.70 6.12
CA ASN A 267 2.33 -24.32 6.49
C ASN A 267 2.69 -23.41 5.31
N SER A 268 1.92 -23.52 4.24
CA SER A 268 1.95 -22.68 3.06
C SER A 268 0.61 -21.97 2.89
N VAL A 269 0.66 -20.85 2.18
CA VAL A 269 -0.50 -20.07 1.77
C VAL A 269 -0.56 -20.04 0.25
N ASP A 270 -1.76 -20.11 -0.33
CA ASP A 270 -1.92 -19.89 -1.76
C ASP A 270 -2.13 -18.39 -2.00
N ILE A 271 -1.27 -17.78 -2.80
CA ILE A 271 -1.31 -16.34 -3.06
C ILE A 271 -1.85 -16.09 -4.45
N SER A 272 -2.97 -15.39 -4.53
CA SER A 272 -3.53 -14.88 -5.79
C SER A 272 -2.71 -13.71 -6.34
N VAL A 273 -2.44 -13.75 -7.64
CA VAL A 273 -1.83 -12.62 -8.38
C VAL A 273 -2.78 -11.42 -8.41
N GLU A 274 -4.09 -11.65 -8.41
CA GLU A 274 -5.08 -10.57 -8.31
C GLU A 274 -5.01 -9.87 -6.95
N ALA A 275 -4.88 -10.63 -5.86
CA ALA A 275 -4.68 -10.08 -4.51
C ALA A 275 -3.40 -9.24 -4.44
N ILE A 276 -2.28 -9.72 -5.01
CA ILE A 276 -1.03 -8.95 -5.11
C ILE A 276 -1.25 -7.63 -5.88
N GLN A 277 -2.01 -7.67 -6.98
CA GLN A 277 -2.31 -6.46 -7.76
C GLN A 277 -3.17 -5.46 -6.99
N ARG A 278 -4.10 -5.91 -6.15
CA ARG A 278 -4.90 -5.03 -5.27
C ARG A 278 -4.05 -4.43 -4.15
N ILE A 279 -3.21 -5.25 -3.50
CA ILE A 279 -2.42 -4.86 -2.32
C ILE A 279 -1.21 -3.99 -2.70
N ALA A 280 -0.61 -4.25 -3.86
CA ALA A 280 0.65 -3.66 -4.30
C ALA A 280 0.62 -3.31 -5.81
N PRO A 281 -0.33 -2.50 -6.31
CA PRO A 281 -0.57 -2.31 -7.74
C PRO A 281 0.64 -1.80 -8.52
N ASN A 282 1.42 -0.90 -7.91
CA ASN A 282 2.58 -0.30 -8.56
C ASN A 282 3.81 -1.20 -8.54
N SER A 283 4.00 -1.98 -7.48
CA SER A 283 5.24 -2.71 -7.22
C SER A 283 5.13 -4.20 -7.53
N LEU A 284 3.94 -4.76 -7.45
CA LEU A 284 3.66 -6.19 -7.47
C LEU A 284 4.44 -6.95 -6.37
N SER A 285 4.80 -6.27 -5.28
CA SER A 285 5.54 -6.89 -4.17
C SER A 285 4.66 -7.91 -3.44
N ILE A 286 5.24 -9.07 -3.12
CA ILE A 286 4.57 -10.15 -2.39
C ILE A 286 4.86 -9.94 -0.90
N LEU A 287 3.81 -9.91 -0.08
CA LEU A 287 3.95 -9.81 1.37
C LEU A 287 4.18 -11.19 1.99
N GLU A 288 4.87 -11.22 3.12
CA GLU A 288 5.22 -12.46 3.82
C GLU A 288 4.08 -12.96 4.71
N PHE A 289 2.98 -13.41 4.08
CA PHE A 289 1.80 -13.92 4.78
C PHE A 289 2.06 -15.26 5.47
N LYS A 290 1.51 -15.44 6.67
CA LYS A 290 1.61 -16.70 7.44
C LYS A 290 0.31 -17.50 7.44
N SER A 291 -0.82 -16.83 7.20
CA SER A 291 -2.15 -17.45 7.14
C SER A 291 -3.03 -16.79 6.09
N GLN A 292 -4.13 -17.47 5.73
CA GLN A 292 -5.20 -16.87 4.91
C GLN A 292 -5.78 -15.61 5.56
N GLN A 293 -5.89 -15.60 6.88
CA GLN A 293 -6.37 -14.44 7.64
C GLN A 293 -5.49 -13.19 7.41
N ASP A 294 -4.17 -13.35 7.23
CA ASP A 294 -3.30 -12.21 6.89
C ASP A 294 -3.64 -11.61 5.51
N ILE A 295 -4.00 -12.46 4.55
CA ILE A 295 -4.42 -12.06 3.20
C ILE A 295 -5.73 -11.28 3.29
N ASP A 296 -6.73 -11.86 3.96
CA ASP A 296 -8.08 -11.28 4.08
C ASP A 296 -8.04 -9.89 4.74
N ILE A 297 -7.27 -9.74 5.82
CA ILE A 297 -7.04 -8.45 6.50
C ILE A 297 -6.37 -7.45 5.54
N THR A 298 -5.31 -7.88 4.84
CA THR A 298 -4.59 -6.97 3.94
C THR A 298 -5.45 -6.56 2.74
N GLU A 299 -6.31 -7.44 2.24
CA GLU A 299 -7.28 -7.11 1.20
C GLU A 299 -8.29 -6.06 1.67
N LYS A 300 -8.86 -6.20 2.88
CA LYS A 300 -9.73 -5.18 3.49
C LYS A 300 -9.01 -3.83 3.58
N MET A 301 -7.78 -3.84 4.10
CA MET A 301 -6.98 -2.63 4.16
C MET A 301 -6.75 -2.01 2.78
N SER A 302 -6.47 -2.82 1.76
CA SER A 302 -6.19 -2.35 0.39
C SER A 302 -7.36 -1.62 -0.29
N GLN A 303 -8.57 -1.71 0.25
CA GLN A 303 -9.73 -0.93 -0.20
C GLN A 303 -9.55 0.58 0.06
N HIS A 304 -8.69 0.96 1.00
CA HIS A 304 -8.36 2.35 1.27
C HIS A 304 -7.23 2.87 0.36
N PRO A 305 -7.28 4.15 -0.02
CA PRO A 305 -6.27 4.72 -0.90
C PRO A 305 -4.88 4.74 -0.24
N PRO A 306 -3.79 4.53 -1.01
CA PRO A 306 -2.42 4.71 -0.54
C PRO A 306 -2.19 6.12 0.02
N LEU A 307 -1.38 6.24 1.08
CA LEU A 307 -1.09 7.51 1.76
C LEU A 307 -0.68 8.64 0.81
N ALA A 308 0.13 8.35 -0.20
CA ALA A 308 0.60 9.34 -1.18
C ALA A 308 -0.31 9.49 -2.42
N SER A 309 -1.54 8.95 -2.42
CA SER A 309 -2.47 9.08 -3.55
C SER A 309 -2.82 10.55 -3.82
N THR A 310 -2.69 10.98 -5.07
CA THR A 310 -3.01 12.35 -5.53
C THR A 310 -4.43 12.50 -6.05
N HIS A 311 -5.11 11.40 -6.40
CA HIS A 311 -6.43 11.41 -7.04
C HIS A 311 -7.58 11.36 -6.01
N THR A 312 -7.29 10.90 -4.79
CA THR A 312 -8.29 10.55 -3.77
C THR A 312 -7.81 10.91 -2.35
N GLY A 313 -6.94 11.92 -2.15
CA GLY A 313 -6.44 12.18 -0.80
C GLY A 313 -5.55 13.38 -0.55
N TRP A 314 -4.98 13.38 0.66
CA TRP A 314 -4.15 14.41 1.31
C TRP A 314 -2.86 14.81 0.60
N GLN A 315 -2.54 14.22 -0.56
CA GLN A 315 -1.30 14.46 -1.29
C GLN A 315 -0.07 14.43 -0.37
N PHE A 316 0.00 13.43 0.52
CA PHE A 316 0.99 13.41 1.58
C PHE A 316 2.40 13.22 1.01
N GLU A 317 3.29 14.17 1.27
CA GLU A 317 4.69 14.14 0.85
C GLU A 317 5.60 14.46 2.04
N ILE A 318 6.76 13.82 2.09
CA ILE A 318 7.77 14.04 3.12
C ILE A 318 9.08 14.54 2.57
N TYR A 319 9.81 15.26 3.41
CA TYR A 319 11.21 15.57 3.21
C TYR A 319 12.04 14.28 3.13
N GLY A 320 12.88 14.15 2.10
CA GLY A 320 13.90 13.11 2.05
C GLY A 320 14.86 13.23 3.23
N GLU A 321 15.37 14.45 3.46
CA GLU A 321 16.12 14.88 4.65
C GLU A 321 15.93 16.40 4.81
N GLU A 322 15.39 16.88 5.93
CA GLU A 322 15.26 18.32 6.17
C GLU A 322 16.63 18.94 6.49
N LEU A 323 17.31 18.42 7.51
CA LEU A 323 18.71 18.72 7.83
C LEU A 323 19.51 17.42 8.05
N HIS A 324 20.67 17.33 7.40
CA HIS A 324 21.57 16.18 7.56
C HIS A 324 22.57 16.45 8.69
N MET A 325 22.71 15.52 9.64
CA MET A 325 23.48 15.78 10.87
C MET A 325 24.95 16.15 10.62
N ASN A 326 25.61 15.53 9.64
CA ASN A 326 26.99 15.90 9.27
C ASN A 326 27.08 17.16 8.40
N ARG A 327 26.34 17.21 7.27
CA ARG A 327 26.42 18.32 6.30
C ARG A 327 25.93 19.66 6.85
N SER A 328 25.01 19.63 7.81
CA SER A 328 24.43 20.83 8.43
C SER A 328 25.02 21.17 9.79
N ARG A 329 26.05 20.44 10.27
CA ARG A 329 26.62 20.55 11.62
C ARG A 329 26.97 21.97 12.07
N ARG A 330 27.38 22.82 11.12
CA ARG A 330 27.75 24.23 11.35
C ARG A 330 26.61 25.11 11.89
N PHE A 331 25.36 24.72 11.64
CA PHE A 331 24.17 25.45 12.07
C PHE A 331 23.68 25.03 13.48
N PHE A 332 24.27 23.97 14.06
CA PHE A 332 23.78 23.40 15.31
C PHE A 332 24.47 24.07 16.50
N ARG A 333 23.66 24.58 17.43
CA ARG A 333 24.07 25.25 18.67
C ARG A 333 23.64 24.40 19.86
N ASN A 334 24.47 24.36 20.90
CA ASN A 334 24.12 23.73 22.20
C ASN A 334 23.53 24.76 23.17
N ILE A 335 23.04 25.88 22.64
CA ILE A 335 22.42 26.97 23.39
C ILE A 335 21.00 27.04 22.90
N GLU A 336 20.06 27.07 23.83
CA GLU A 336 18.63 27.10 23.54
C GLU A 336 18.25 28.35 22.74
N THR A 337 17.50 28.14 21.66
CA THR A 337 16.88 29.18 20.83
C THR A 337 15.40 28.83 20.66
N ARG A 338 14.65 29.68 19.95
CA ARG A 338 13.25 29.34 19.58
C ARG A 338 13.11 28.14 18.63
N CYS A 339 14.22 27.68 18.04
CA CYS A 339 14.20 26.66 16.99
C CYS A 339 14.93 25.38 17.42
N PRO A 340 14.26 24.45 18.13
CA PRO A 340 14.85 23.17 18.48
C PRO A 340 15.07 22.28 17.25
N LEU A 341 16.16 21.51 17.27
CA LEU A 341 16.42 20.44 16.30
C LEU A 341 16.00 19.09 16.89
N TYR A 342 14.93 18.52 16.33
CA TYR A 342 14.40 17.20 16.68
C TYR A 342 15.17 16.08 15.99
N GLU A 343 15.44 15.03 16.75
CA GLU A 343 15.98 13.77 16.28
C GLU A 343 15.01 12.63 16.61
N GLY A 344 15.19 11.48 15.95
CA GLY A 344 14.34 10.30 16.14
C GLY A 344 14.12 9.97 17.62
N GLY A 345 15.18 9.96 18.43
CA GLY A 345 15.11 9.65 19.86
C GLY A 345 14.23 10.58 20.70
N MET A 346 13.88 11.76 20.20
CA MET A 346 13.17 12.81 20.95
C MET A 346 11.66 12.70 20.87
N ILE A 347 11.09 12.00 19.88
CA ILE A 347 9.62 11.85 19.76
C ILE A 347 9.18 10.44 20.12
N TRP A 348 8.02 10.25 20.74
CA TRP A 348 7.31 8.97 20.82
C TRP A 348 5.90 9.13 20.30
N GLN A 349 5.07 8.09 20.37
CA GLN A 349 3.67 8.17 19.91
C GLN A 349 2.95 9.33 20.58
N PHE A 350 2.51 10.29 19.76
CA PHE A 350 1.83 11.51 20.22
C PHE A 350 2.62 12.30 21.28
N ASN A 351 3.94 12.14 21.36
CA ASN A 351 4.77 12.85 22.31
C ASN A 351 5.98 13.41 21.58
N HIS A 352 6.11 14.73 21.48
CA HIS A 352 7.29 15.34 20.86
C HIS A 352 8.45 15.55 21.85
N GLN A 353 8.22 15.46 23.15
CA GLN A 353 9.22 15.65 24.22
C GLN A 353 9.58 14.35 24.95
N TYR A 354 9.65 13.23 24.22
CA TYR A 354 10.10 11.96 24.79
C TYR A 354 11.55 12.04 25.33
N SER A 355 12.38 12.89 24.70
CA SER A 355 13.63 13.35 25.28
C SER A 355 13.89 14.81 24.90
N THR A 356 14.72 15.51 25.68
CA THR A 356 15.02 16.92 25.42
C THR A 356 15.87 17.10 24.16
N PRO A 357 15.67 18.20 23.40
CA PRO A 357 16.57 18.58 22.31
C PRO A 357 18.01 18.74 22.80
N THR A 358 18.96 18.29 21.99
CA THR A 358 20.40 18.49 22.24
C THR A 358 20.95 19.70 21.49
N TYR A 359 20.28 20.07 20.39
CA TYR A 359 20.71 21.14 19.49
C TYR A 359 19.55 22.08 19.16
N TRP A 360 19.92 23.33 18.90
CA TRP A 360 19.05 24.39 18.44
C TRP A 360 19.69 25.12 17.26
N ILE A 361 18.87 25.90 16.56
CA ILE A 361 19.26 26.63 15.35
C ILE A 361 18.96 28.11 15.54
N GLU A 362 19.87 28.96 15.06
CA GLU A 362 19.59 30.38 14.91
C GLU A 362 18.84 30.59 13.59
N GLU A 363 17.55 30.92 13.66
CA GLU A 363 16.66 30.91 12.49
C GLU A 363 17.15 31.84 11.37
N SER A 364 17.74 32.97 11.75
CA SER A 364 18.28 33.95 10.80
C SER A 364 19.34 33.36 9.85
N GLU A 365 20.00 32.26 10.24
CA GLU A 365 20.99 31.55 9.42
C GLU A 365 20.37 30.69 8.29
N LEU A 366 19.12 30.21 8.47
CA LEU A 366 18.49 29.26 7.53
C LEU A 366 17.25 29.81 6.81
N ARG A 367 16.57 30.81 7.36
CA ARG A 367 15.29 31.33 6.85
C ARG A 367 15.31 31.60 5.35
N LYS A 368 16.27 32.41 4.86
CA LYS A 368 16.38 32.75 3.44
C LYS A 368 16.65 31.53 2.55
N ALA A 369 17.47 30.60 3.02
CA ALA A 369 17.82 29.41 2.26
C ALA A 369 16.63 28.43 2.12
N PHE A 370 15.81 28.30 3.16
CA PHE A 370 14.59 27.48 3.13
C PHE A 370 13.51 28.09 2.24
N LEU A 371 13.29 29.41 2.32
CA LEU A 371 12.40 30.12 1.39
C LEU A 371 12.82 29.94 -0.06
N ALA A 372 14.11 30.10 -0.37
CA ALA A 372 14.63 29.89 -1.71
C ALA A 372 14.43 28.45 -2.22
N LYS A 373 14.62 27.45 -1.34
CA LYS A 373 14.32 26.04 -1.68
C LYS A 373 12.83 25.82 -1.97
N ARG A 374 11.96 26.42 -1.16
CA ARG A 374 10.50 26.31 -1.30
C ARG A 374 10.01 26.99 -2.58
N ALA A 375 10.46 28.22 -2.86
CA ALA A 375 10.17 28.92 -4.10
C ALA A 375 10.58 28.12 -5.35
N LYS A 376 11.75 27.45 -5.29
CA LYS A 376 12.20 26.57 -6.38
C LYS A 376 11.33 25.32 -6.57
N ARG A 377 10.69 24.81 -5.50
CA ARG A 377 9.73 23.69 -5.60
C ARG A 377 8.43 24.13 -6.27
N ILE A 378 7.91 25.30 -5.89
CA ILE A 378 6.67 25.88 -6.43
C ILE A 378 6.83 26.29 -7.90
N LYS A 379 8.03 26.77 -8.27
CA LYS A 379 8.38 27.25 -9.63
C LYS A 379 7.56 28.47 -10.08
N PHE A 380 7.50 29.50 -9.24
CA PHE A 380 6.88 30.78 -9.58
C PHE A 380 7.26 31.26 -10.99
N SER A 381 6.26 31.63 -11.79
CA SER A 381 6.46 32.18 -13.13
C SER A 381 7.03 33.59 -13.10
N ASP A 382 6.66 34.35 -12.06
CA ASP A 382 7.06 35.74 -11.83
C ASP A 382 7.97 35.86 -10.57
N GLU A 383 7.98 37.04 -9.93
CA GLU A 383 8.71 37.26 -8.68
C GLU A 383 8.09 36.49 -7.51
N VAL A 384 8.95 36.01 -6.61
CA VAL A 384 8.52 35.27 -5.41
C VAL A 384 7.75 36.22 -4.49
N PRO A 385 6.49 35.90 -4.10
CA PRO A 385 5.71 36.77 -3.22
C PRO A 385 6.37 36.99 -1.84
N ASP A 386 6.28 38.21 -1.31
CA ASP A 386 6.88 38.57 -0.01
C ASP A 386 6.25 37.85 1.19
N ASN A 387 5.00 37.37 1.05
CA ASN A 387 4.26 36.66 2.10
C ASN A 387 4.54 35.15 2.12
N ILE A 388 5.46 34.64 1.30
CA ILE A 388 5.81 33.21 1.29
C ILE A 388 6.28 32.75 2.68
N ARG A 389 5.62 31.73 3.23
CA ARG A 389 5.97 31.15 4.53
C ARG A 389 7.07 30.09 4.40
N ASN A 390 7.78 29.77 5.48
CA ASN A 390 8.58 28.55 5.52
C ASN A 390 7.73 27.37 5.97
N ASP A 391 8.08 26.16 5.50
CA ASP A 391 7.39 24.94 5.93
C ASP A 391 7.54 24.69 7.44
N TYR A 392 8.60 25.16 8.09
CA TYR A 392 8.78 25.02 9.54
C TYR A 392 7.92 25.99 10.37
N GLU A 393 7.22 26.95 9.76
CA GLU A 393 6.42 27.97 10.47
C GLU A 393 5.00 27.47 10.86
N VAL A 394 4.75 26.16 10.76
CA VAL A 394 3.47 25.50 11.07
C VAL A 394 3.72 24.15 11.75
N TYR A 395 2.68 23.56 12.36
CA TYR A 395 2.72 22.19 12.85
C TYR A 395 3.03 21.22 11.72
N ARG A 396 3.85 20.21 12.01
CA ARG A 396 4.20 19.17 11.05
C ARG A 396 4.21 17.80 11.70
N LEU A 397 3.87 16.79 10.93
CA LEU A 397 3.98 15.40 11.32
C LEU A 397 5.43 14.93 11.15
N ALA A 398 6.05 14.52 12.26
CA ALA A 398 7.35 13.89 12.30
C ALA A 398 7.20 12.36 12.46
N ILE A 399 7.94 11.60 11.65
CA ILE A 399 7.91 10.14 11.62
C ILE A 399 9.34 9.62 11.84
N ARG A 400 9.53 8.71 12.79
CA ARG A 400 10.83 8.05 13.02
C ARG A 400 11.20 7.16 11.82
N LYS A 401 12.41 7.34 11.28
CA LYS A 401 12.94 6.48 10.20
C LYS A 401 13.52 5.16 10.68
N ILE A 402 14.04 5.14 11.91
CA ILE A 402 14.55 3.93 12.53
C ILE A 402 13.36 3.16 13.11
N ALA A 403 13.04 2.06 12.46
CA ALA A 403 11.88 1.21 12.72
C ALA A 403 12.30 -0.26 12.64
N SER A 404 11.66 -1.13 13.40
CA SER A 404 11.87 -2.58 13.32
C SER A 404 10.54 -3.32 13.42
N ASN A 405 10.35 -4.33 12.57
CA ASN A 405 9.17 -5.19 12.61
C ASN A 405 9.13 -6.13 13.83
N THR A 406 10.17 -6.12 14.67
CA THR A 406 10.24 -6.89 15.93
C THR A 406 9.99 -6.05 17.17
N ASN A 407 9.97 -4.71 17.07
CA ASN A 407 9.77 -3.82 18.22
C ASN A 407 8.32 -3.83 18.69
N GLU A 408 8.02 -3.18 19.82
CA GLU A 408 6.63 -2.96 20.26
C GLU A 408 5.83 -2.12 19.25
N ARG A 409 6.47 -1.13 18.64
CA ARG A 409 5.92 -0.30 17.56
C ARG A 409 6.83 -0.35 16.33
N THR A 410 6.23 -0.45 15.15
CA THR A 410 6.99 -0.38 13.88
C THR A 410 7.03 1.05 13.36
N LEU A 411 5.91 1.76 13.41
CA LEU A 411 5.78 3.16 13.05
C LEU A 411 5.57 3.99 14.32
N ILE A 412 6.31 5.10 14.41
CA ILE A 412 6.16 6.09 15.48
C ILE A 412 6.08 7.45 14.81
N ALA A 413 4.97 8.13 15.06
CA ALA A 413 4.72 9.47 14.57
C ALA A 413 4.27 10.40 15.70
N SER A 414 4.56 11.69 15.56
CA SER A 414 4.04 12.74 16.44
C SER A 414 4.05 14.07 15.71
N LEU A 415 3.26 15.03 16.17
CA LEU A 415 3.35 16.40 15.66
C LEU A 415 4.53 17.10 16.33
N ILE A 416 5.25 17.93 15.58
CA ILE A 416 6.26 18.86 16.11
C ILE A 416 5.74 20.29 15.93
N PRO A 417 6.01 21.19 16.90
CA PRO A 417 5.45 22.54 16.90
C PRO A 417 6.06 23.43 15.79
N PRO A 418 5.45 24.58 15.48
CA PRO A 418 6.06 25.60 14.64
C PRO A 418 7.46 25.99 15.12
N PHE A 419 8.28 26.48 14.20
CA PHE A 419 9.68 26.86 14.40
C PHE A 419 10.63 25.73 14.80
N SER A 420 10.20 24.47 14.71
CA SER A 420 11.05 23.30 14.88
C SER A 420 11.84 22.93 13.61
N PHE A 421 12.93 22.19 13.74
CA PHE A 421 13.62 21.55 12.60
C PHE A 421 13.84 20.07 12.89
N ALA A 422 13.97 19.24 11.84
CA ALA A 422 14.19 17.81 11.97
C ALA A 422 15.53 17.35 11.36
N GLY A 423 16.26 16.54 12.12
CA GLY A 423 17.46 15.83 11.66
C GLY A 423 17.13 14.64 10.75
N ASN A 424 18.14 14.04 10.13
CA ASN A 424 17.95 12.97 9.14
C ASN A 424 17.41 11.64 9.70
N SER A 425 17.28 11.50 11.02
CA SER A 425 16.64 10.35 11.69
C SER A 425 15.11 10.45 11.73
N LEU A 426 14.55 11.61 11.34
CA LEU A 426 13.12 11.85 11.16
C LEU A 426 12.79 12.12 9.69
N SER A 427 11.56 11.78 9.31
CA SER A 427 10.88 12.28 8.11
C SER A 427 9.80 13.25 8.55
N VAL A 428 9.73 14.43 7.96
CA VAL A 428 8.67 15.42 8.24
C VAL A 428 7.88 15.70 6.97
N ASN A 429 6.58 15.97 7.07
CA ASN A 429 5.76 16.26 5.90
C ASN A 429 6.04 17.67 5.33
N PHE A 430 5.76 17.84 4.03
CA PHE A 430 5.55 19.17 3.46
C PHE A 430 4.13 19.62 3.84
N PRO A 431 3.98 20.73 4.57
CA PRO A 431 2.65 21.14 5.04
C PRO A 431 1.84 21.89 4.00
N PHE A 432 2.48 22.48 2.97
CA PHE A 432 1.81 23.32 1.98
C PHE A 432 1.85 22.75 0.57
N PHE A 433 0.93 23.20 -0.30
CA PHE A 433 0.94 22.86 -1.71
C PHE A 433 2.19 23.40 -2.45
N HIS A 434 2.45 22.86 -3.64
CA HIS A 434 3.63 23.17 -4.47
C HIS A 434 3.26 23.85 -5.79
N ASP A 435 2.13 24.55 -5.82
CA ASP A 435 1.66 25.35 -6.94
C ASP A 435 1.52 26.82 -6.56
N GLU A 436 1.50 27.69 -7.58
CA GLU A 436 1.48 29.14 -7.43
C GLU A 436 0.16 29.71 -6.92
N GLU A 437 -0.94 28.95 -7.02
CA GLU A 437 -2.24 29.40 -6.59
C GLU A 437 -2.44 29.15 -5.08
N ASN A 438 -1.91 28.03 -4.57
CA ASN A 438 -2.15 27.54 -3.22
C ASN A 438 -0.89 27.47 -2.35
N TYR A 439 0.18 28.18 -2.71
CA TYR A 439 1.50 28.03 -2.08
C TYR A 439 1.52 28.25 -0.56
N ASN A 440 0.60 28.97 0.05
CA ASN A 440 0.51 29.14 1.51
C ASN A 440 -0.70 28.43 2.13
N THR A 441 -1.44 27.64 1.35
CA THR A 441 -2.55 26.80 1.82
C THR A 441 -2.00 25.48 2.33
N LEU A 442 -2.45 25.06 3.51
CA LEU A 442 -2.07 23.77 4.08
C LEU A 442 -2.70 22.63 3.25
N ARG A 443 -1.94 21.55 3.05
CA ARG A 443 -2.44 20.32 2.38
C ARG A 443 -3.41 19.53 3.25
N LEU A 444 -3.27 19.71 4.57
CA LEU A 444 -4.00 19.05 5.64
C LEU A 444 -4.40 20.14 6.62
N SER A 445 -5.66 20.17 7.03
CA SER A 445 -6.02 20.94 8.22
C SER A 445 -5.31 20.36 9.45
N ASP A 446 -5.25 21.15 10.52
CA ASP A 446 -4.63 20.72 11.76
C ASP A 446 -5.36 19.52 12.40
N ALA A 447 -6.69 19.47 12.29
CA ALA A 447 -7.50 18.31 12.68
C ALA A 447 -7.18 17.07 11.81
N GLU A 448 -7.07 17.22 10.49
CA GLU A 448 -6.68 16.11 9.61
C GLU A 448 -5.25 15.62 9.90
N LEU A 449 -4.33 16.51 10.26
CA LEU A 449 -2.96 16.17 10.65
C LEU A 449 -2.93 15.33 11.94
N ILE A 450 -3.79 15.67 12.91
CA ILE A 450 -4.00 14.89 14.14
C ILE A 450 -4.58 13.50 13.81
N VAL A 451 -5.58 13.43 12.94
CA VAL A 451 -6.16 12.14 12.50
C VAL A 451 -5.11 11.28 11.79
N LEU A 452 -4.32 11.86 10.90
CA LEU A 452 -3.23 11.16 10.23
C LEU A 452 -2.21 10.62 11.24
N ALA A 453 -1.82 11.42 12.24
CA ALA A 453 -0.94 10.97 13.31
C ALA A 453 -1.53 9.77 14.06
N SER A 454 -2.85 9.77 14.29
CA SER A 454 -3.57 8.66 14.93
C SER A 454 -3.56 7.39 14.08
N LEU A 455 -3.88 7.50 12.78
CA LEU A 455 -3.85 6.38 11.85
C LEU A 455 -2.46 5.76 11.78
N LEU A 456 -1.41 6.57 11.63
CA LEU A 456 -0.02 6.08 11.57
C LEU A 456 0.46 5.47 12.90
N ASN A 457 -0.12 5.87 14.03
CA ASN A 457 0.16 5.29 15.34
C ASN A 457 -0.79 4.13 15.71
N SER A 458 -1.59 3.60 14.79
CA SER A 458 -2.46 2.45 15.07
C SER A 458 -1.76 1.09 14.93
N PHE A 459 -2.23 0.08 15.66
CA PHE A 459 -1.79 -1.31 15.48
C PHE A 459 -2.08 -1.86 14.08
N VAL A 460 -3.17 -1.40 13.45
CA VAL A 460 -3.58 -1.82 12.10
C VAL A 460 -2.55 -1.39 11.06
N VAL A 461 -2.15 -0.11 11.07
CA VAL A 461 -1.11 0.40 10.17
C VAL A 461 0.25 -0.22 10.49
N ASP A 462 0.60 -0.39 11.76
CA ASP A 462 1.83 -1.08 12.17
C ASP A 462 1.88 -2.50 11.60
N TYR A 463 0.78 -3.24 11.67
CA TYR A 463 0.70 -4.61 11.16
C TYR A 463 0.94 -4.68 9.65
N SER A 464 0.29 -3.82 8.87
CA SER A 464 0.53 -3.73 7.41
C SER A 464 1.98 -3.40 7.09
N LEU A 465 2.60 -2.52 7.88
CA LEU A 465 4.01 -2.18 7.72
C LEU A 465 4.94 -3.35 8.10
N ARG A 466 4.63 -4.10 9.18
CA ARG A 466 5.41 -5.28 9.63
C ARG A 466 5.50 -6.37 8.56
N LEU A 467 4.44 -6.55 7.77
CA LEU A 467 4.42 -7.50 6.65
C LEU A 467 5.32 -7.07 5.47
N ARG A 468 5.73 -5.79 5.43
CA ARG A 468 6.46 -5.16 4.32
C ARG A 468 7.95 -4.91 4.59
N MET A 469 8.38 -4.91 5.85
CA MET A 469 9.76 -4.51 6.21
C MET A 469 10.42 -5.38 7.27
N THR A 470 11.75 -5.26 7.37
CA THR A 470 12.58 -5.85 8.42
C THR A 470 13.12 -4.78 9.37
N THR A 471 14.03 -3.94 8.90
CA THR A 471 14.66 -2.84 9.66
C THR A 471 14.79 -1.58 8.79
N ASN A 472 14.37 -0.43 9.32
CA ASN A 472 14.24 0.89 8.68
C ASN A 472 12.97 1.09 7.83
N LEU A 473 12.36 2.26 8.03
CA LEU A 473 11.24 2.75 7.23
C LEU A 473 11.73 3.44 5.96
N ASN A 474 11.50 2.81 4.81
CA ASN A 474 11.67 3.43 3.51
C ASN A 474 10.41 4.23 3.13
N SER A 475 10.56 5.44 2.60
CA SER A 475 9.48 6.29 2.10
C SER A 475 8.56 5.55 1.12
N PHE A 476 9.10 4.62 0.33
CA PHE A 476 8.33 3.79 -0.58
C PHE A 476 7.25 2.97 0.13
N TYR A 477 7.56 2.36 1.28
CA TYR A 477 6.57 1.59 2.06
C TYR A 477 5.54 2.52 2.70
N LEU A 478 5.99 3.64 3.26
CA LEU A 478 5.14 4.66 3.87
C LEU A 478 4.09 5.18 2.88
N TYR A 479 4.50 5.57 1.68
CA TYR A 479 3.62 6.10 0.64
C TYR A 479 2.58 5.10 0.12
N GLN A 480 2.84 3.80 0.28
CA GLN A 480 1.93 2.72 -0.10
C GLN A 480 1.07 2.20 1.04
N LEU A 481 1.16 2.79 2.24
CA LEU A 481 0.28 2.39 3.34
C LEU A 481 -1.17 2.73 2.95
N PRO A 482 -2.06 1.73 2.94
CA PRO A 482 -3.49 2.02 2.82
C PRO A 482 -3.95 2.69 4.10
N VAL A 483 -4.61 3.84 3.97
CA VAL A 483 -5.09 4.63 5.10
C VAL A 483 -6.47 5.20 4.77
N PRO A 484 -7.46 5.10 5.67
CA PRO A 484 -8.73 5.79 5.54
C PRO A 484 -8.53 7.30 5.30
N ARG A 485 -9.41 7.91 4.52
CA ARG A 485 -9.47 9.36 4.34
C ARG A 485 -10.63 9.83 5.19
N LEU A 486 -10.33 10.49 6.29
CA LEU A 486 -11.34 11.04 7.17
C LEU A 486 -11.29 12.56 7.10
N ILE A 487 -12.46 13.15 6.96
CA ILE A 487 -12.71 14.58 7.05
C ILE A 487 -13.76 14.85 8.13
N GLU A 488 -13.94 16.13 8.46
CA GLU A 488 -14.98 16.54 9.40
C GLU A 488 -16.36 16.04 8.98
N GLY A 489 -17.09 15.45 9.93
CA GLY A 489 -18.39 14.81 9.70
C GLY A 489 -18.30 13.29 9.43
N ASP A 490 -17.12 12.75 9.12
CA ASP A 490 -16.96 11.29 9.00
C ASP A 490 -17.05 10.57 10.36
N PRO A 491 -17.45 9.29 10.38
CA PRO A 491 -17.47 8.49 11.60
C PRO A 491 -16.12 8.47 12.30
N TYR A 492 -16.16 8.65 13.62
CA TYR A 492 -15.00 8.72 14.52
C TYR A 492 -14.05 9.90 14.31
N PHE A 493 -14.28 10.79 13.32
CA PHE A 493 -13.35 11.90 13.06
C PHE A 493 -13.18 12.78 14.30
N SER A 494 -14.28 13.30 14.85
CA SER A 494 -14.24 14.19 16.01
C SER A 494 -13.75 13.47 17.27
N GLU A 495 -14.15 12.21 17.47
CA GLU A 495 -13.72 11.40 18.61
C GLU A 495 -12.22 11.08 18.57
N ILE A 496 -11.66 10.86 17.38
CA ILE A 496 -10.23 10.66 17.15
C ILE A 496 -9.48 11.97 17.39
N VAL A 497 -9.96 13.09 16.83
CA VAL A 497 -9.34 14.42 17.01
C VAL A 497 -9.27 14.77 18.49
N GLU A 498 -10.38 14.65 19.23
CA GLU A 498 -10.45 14.98 20.66
C GLU A 498 -9.41 14.19 21.48
N ARG A 499 -9.34 12.86 21.28
CA ARG A 499 -8.44 11.98 22.04
C ARG A 499 -6.99 12.18 21.68
N ALA A 500 -6.70 12.33 20.40
CA ALA A 500 -5.34 12.52 19.93
C ALA A 500 -4.82 13.93 20.24
N ALA A 501 -5.67 14.95 20.22
CA ALA A 501 -5.34 16.30 20.69
C ALA A 501 -4.94 16.28 22.16
N LYS A 502 -5.69 15.57 23.03
CA LYS A 502 -5.31 15.36 24.44
C LYS A 502 -3.93 14.72 24.59
N LEU A 503 -3.54 13.83 23.68
CA LEU A 503 -2.23 13.19 23.71
C LEU A 503 -1.10 14.10 23.21
N ILE A 504 -1.37 14.93 22.19
CA ILE A 504 -0.38 15.75 21.46
C ILE A 504 -0.17 17.11 22.13
N CYS A 505 -1.25 17.80 22.48
CA CYS A 505 -1.23 19.18 22.97
C CYS A 505 -0.92 19.21 24.46
N THR A 506 0.32 18.89 24.83
CA THR A 506 0.75 18.82 26.24
C THR A 506 1.73 19.93 26.64
N THR A 507 2.06 20.85 25.72
CA THR A 507 3.01 21.94 25.96
C THR A 507 2.52 23.26 25.37
N PRO A 508 2.99 24.42 25.87
CA PRO A 508 2.49 25.73 25.44
C PRO A 508 2.63 26.00 23.93
N GLU A 509 3.61 25.38 23.27
CA GLU A 509 3.80 25.50 21.81
C GLU A 509 2.65 24.88 20.99
N PHE A 510 1.73 24.16 21.64
CA PHE A 510 0.53 23.57 21.05
C PHE A 510 -0.78 24.26 21.49
N ASP A 511 -0.72 25.39 22.20
CA ASP A 511 -1.94 26.10 22.65
C ASP A 511 -2.82 26.57 21.50
N GLU A 512 -2.19 27.05 20.41
CA GLU A 512 -2.93 27.46 19.21
C GLU A 512 -3.65 26.26 18.57
N LEU A 513 -2.98 25.10 18.48
CA LEU A 513 -3.59 23.87 17.97
C LEU A 513 -4.72 23.38 18.88
N ALA A 514 -4.52 23.39 20.20
CA ALA A 514 -5.52 22.98 21.17
C ALA A 514 -6.79 23.84 21.11
N ALA A 515 -6.63 25.16 20.91
CA ALA A 515 -7.76 26.06 20.73
C ALA A 515 -8.49 25.82 19.40
N GLU A 516 -7.76 25.58 18.31
CA GLU A 516 -8.33 25.32 16.97
C GLU A 516 -9.20 24.05 16.95
N VAL A 517 -8.80 23.00 17.67
CA VAL A 517 -9.55 21.72 17.73
C VAL A 517 -10.47 21.61 18.95
N GLU A 518 -10.84 22.73 19.55
CA GLU A 518 -11.79 22.83 20.67
C GLU A 518 -11.37 22.09 21.96
N LEU A 519 -10.09 21.75 22.12
CA LEU A 519 -9.55 21.18 23.36
C LEU A 519 -9.37 22.24 24.44
N GLY A 520 -9.04 23.48 24.06
CA GLY A 520 -8.75 24.58 24.97
C GLY A 520 -7.27 24.96 24.95
N SER A 521 -6.46 24.33 25.80
CA SER A 521 -5.01 24.59 25.89
C SER A 521 -4.21 23.35 26.25
N HIS A 522 -2.89 23.49 26.36
CA HIS A 522 -2.01 22.44 26.85
C HIS A 522 -2.33 21.94 28.26
N ALA A 523 -3.04 22.75 29.06
CA ALA A 523 -3.48 22.35 30.40
C ALA A 523 -4.53 21.22 30.37
N ASP A 524 -5.24 21.07 29.26
CA ASP A 524 -6.23 20.01 29.00
C ASP A 524 -5.59 18.76 28.35
N GLY A 525 -4.29 18.83 28.05
CA GLY A 525 -3.47 17.72 27.60
C GLY A 525 -3.19 16.70 28.70
N VAL A 526 -3.01 15.44 28.30
CA VAL A 526 -2.83 14.31 29.20
C VAL A 526 -1.38 13.85 29.21
N THR A 527 -0.73 13.98 30.37
CA THR A 527 0.68 13.59 30.58
C THR A 527 0.86 12.32 31.41
N ASP A 528 -0.15 11.90 32.18
CA ASP A 528 -0.12 10.64 32.93
C ASP A 528 -0.13 9.43 31.99
N GLU A 529 0.82 8.50 32.14
CA GLU A 529 0.97 7.38 31.20
C GLU A 529 -0.16 6.35 31.24
N VAL A 530 -0.90 6.24 32.35
CA VAL A 530 -2.06 5.34 32.44
C VAL A 530 -3.20 5.91 31.61
N ASP A 531 -3.49 7.20 31.76
CA ASP A 531 -4.52 7.87 30.97
C ASP A 531 -4.13 7.96 29.49
N ARG A 532 -2.86 8.22 29.19
CA ARG A 532 -2.33 8.17 27.81
C ARG A 532 -2.46 6.77 27.20
N ALA A 533 -2.23 5.71 27.97
CA ALA A 533 -2.40 4.33 27.49
C ALA A 533 -3.87 4.04 27.18
N LYS A 534 -4.81 4.53 27.99
CA LYS A 534 -6.25 4.41 27.73
C LYS A 534 -6.64 5.11 26.44
N LEU A 535 -6.27 6.37 26.26
CA LEU A 535 -6.56 7.13 25.03
C LEU A 535 -6.01 6.45 23.78
N ARG A 536 -4.78 5.91 23.84
CA ARG A 536 -4.21 5.11 22.73
C ARG A 536 -5.03 3.87 22.41
N ALA A 537 -5.49 3.14 23.43
CA ALA A 537 -6.34 1.97 23.23
C ALA A 537 -7.70 2.34 22.60
N GLU A 538 -8.31 3.45 23.04
CA GLU A 538 -9.54 3.98 22.43
C GLU A 538 -9.35 4.33 20.94
N LEU A 539 -8.24 4.98 20.59
CA LEU A 539 -7.86 5.26 19.21
C LEU A 539 -7.69 3.96 18.40
N ASP A 540 -6.96 2.97 18.92
CA ASP A 540 -6.73 1.69 18.23
C ASP A 540 -8.06 0.95 17.95
N GLY A 541 -8.99 0.97 18.91
CA GLY A 541 -10.31 0.36 18.76
C GLY A 541 -11.17 1.02 17.67
N MET A 542 -11.26 2.36 17.67
CA MET A 542 -11.99 3.09 16.63
C MET A 542 -11.36 2.90 15.25
N ILE A 543 -10.03 2.95 15.17
CA ILE A 543 -9.31 2.81 13.90
C ILE A 543 -9.51 1.41 13.31
N ALA A 544 -9.56 0.35 14.13
CA ALA A 544 -9.86 -0.99 13.63
C ALA A 544 -11.23 -1.08 12.92
N HIS A 545 -12.24 -0.36 13.39
CA HIS A 545 -13.55 -0.25 12.71
C HIS A 545 -13.47 0.48 11.38
N LEU A 546 -12.64 1.52 11.28
CA LEU A 546 -12.44 2.25 10.02
C LEU A 546 -11.93 1.35 8.88
N TYR A 547 -11.18 0.30 9.23
CA TYR A 547 -10.66 -0.70 8.29
C TYR A 547 -11.61 -1.89 8.07
N GLY A 548 -12.80 -1.89 8.66
CA GLY A 548 -13.78 -2.98 8.53
C GLY A 548 -13.30 -4.32 9.12
N LEU A 549 -12.42 -4.26 10.13
CA LEU A 549 -11.91 -5.46 10.79
C LEU A 549 -12.97 -6.06 11.70
N THR A 550 -13.03 -7.38 11.76
CA THR A 550 -13.78 -8.08 12.80
C THR A 550 -12.98 -8.11 14.10
N GLU A 551 -13.63 -8.45 15.22
CA GLU A 551 -12.93 -8.61 16.49
C GLU A 551 -11.83 -9.68 16.40
N ASP A 552 -12.11 -10.81 15.75
CA ASP A 552 -11.16 -11.91 15.57
C ASP A 552 -9.95 -11.49 14.72
N GLU A 553 -10.17 -10.69 13.68
CA GLU A 553 -9.09 -10.13 12.85
C GLU A 553 -8.26 -9.12 13.62
N PHE A 554 -8.89 -8.24 14.41
CA PHE A 554 -8.16 -7.28 15.23
C PHE A 554 -7.37 -7.97 16.35
N GLN A 555 -7.93 -9.01 16.96
CA GLN A 555 -7.22 -9.86 17.91
C GLN A 555 -6.04 -10.58 17.26
N HIS A 556 -6.20 -11.08 16.02
CA HIS A 556 -5.10 -11.66 15.25
C HIS A 556 -3.99 -10.63 15.02
N ILE A 557 -4.32 -9.40 14.59
CA ILE A 557 -3.35 -8.30 14.46
C ILE A 557 -2.57 -8.12 15.76
N LEU A 558 -3.24 -7.93 16.90
CA LEU A 558 -2.61 -7.71 18.20
C LEU A 558 -1.74 -8.90 18.64
N SER A 559 -2.10 -10.12 18.24
CA SER A 559 -1.31 -11.33 18.53
C SER A 559 0.09 -11.28 17.89
N THR A 560 0.25 -10.56 16.77
CA THR A 560 1.52 -10.44 16.05
C THR A 560 2.55 -9.53 16.72
N PHE A 561 2.19 -8.89 17.84
CA PHE A 561 3.04 -7.99 18.63
C PHE A 561 3.47 -8.66 19.95
N PRO A 562 4.44 -9.59 19.95
CA PRO A 562 4.75 -10.41 21.14
C PRO A 562 5.33 -9.61 22.32
N ILE A 563 5.93 -8.44 22.07
CA ILE A 563 6.54 -7.59 23.10
C ILE A 563 5.50 -6.69 23.78
N VAL A 564 4.38 -6.39 23.10
CA VAL A 564 3.34 -5.53 23.65
C VAL A 564 2.68 -6.22 24.84
N PRO A 565 2.57 -5.56 26.01
CA PRO A 565 1.94 -6.14 27.20
C PRO A 565 0.52 -6.63 26.93
N ILE A 566 0.14 -7.76 27.54
CA ILE A 566 -1.21 -8.35 27.38
C ILE A 566 -2.30 -7.34 27.76
N LYS A 567 -2.12 -6.61 28.86
CA LYS A 567 -3.06 -5.57 29.32
C LYS A 567 -3.32 -4.49 28.25
N THR A 568 -2.30 -4.11 27.47
CA THR A 568 -2.46 -3.14 26.39
C THR A 568 -3.32 -3.70 25.25
N LYS A 569 -3.16 -4.99 24.93
CA LYS A 569 -3.97 -5.67 23.92
C LYS A 569 -5.42 -5.84 24.37
N GLU A 570 -5.62 -6.23 25.63
CA GLU A 570 -6.95 -6.35 26.25
C GLU A 570 -7.66 -4.99 26.23
N ALA A 571 -6.98 -3.92 26.63
CA ALA A 571 -7.54 -2.56 26.59
C ALA A 571 -7.94 -2.14 25.16
N ALA A 572 -7.14 -2.49 24.13
CA ALA A 572 -7.48 -2.20 22.75
C ALA A 572 -8.71 -2.99 22.27
N ILE A 573 -8.87 -4.26 22.68
CA ILE A 573 -10.06 -5.07 22.38
C ILE A 573 -11.30 -4.55 23.13
N GLU A 574 -11.14 -4.18 24.40
CA GLU A 574 -12.22 -3.56 25.18
C GLU A 574 -12.68 -2.25 24.55
N ALA A 575 -11.74 -1.41 24.12
CA ALA A 575 -12.02 -0.22 23.34
C ALA A 575 -12.73 -0.54 22.01
N TYR A 576 -12.23 -1.52 21.25
CA TYR A 576 -12.88 -1.97 20.01
C TYR A 576 -14.36 -2.33 20.25
N ARG A 577 -14.67 -3.06 21.34
CA ARG A 577 -16.05 -3.40 21.70
C ARG A 577 -16.85 -2.17 22.15
N ALA A 578 -16.25 -1.27 22.92
CA ALA A 578 -16.91 -0.07 23.43
C ALA A 578 -17.25 0.94 22.32
N PHE A 579 -16.40 1.02 21.30
CA PHE A 579 -16.58 1.87 20.12
C PHE A 579 -17.09 1.09 18.92
N ALA A 580 -17.63 -0.12 19.12
CA ALA A 580 -18.30 -0.85 18.04
C ALA A 580 -19.33 0.09 17.40
N PRO A 581 -19.23 0.33 16.07
CA PRO A 581 -20.21 1.16 15.41
C PRO A 581 -21.56 0.52 15.72
N LEU A 582 -22.54 1.35 16.09
CA LEU A 582 -23.92 0.89 16.25
C LEU A 582 -24.24 0.09 15.00
N VAL A 583 -24.38 -1.24 15.17
CA VAL A 583 -24.52 -2.18 14.04
C VAL A 583 -25.62 -1.61 13.16
N GLY A 584 -25.23 -1.28 11.92
CA GLY A 584 -25.82 -0.26 11.07
C GLY A 584 -25.26 -0.45 9.67
N ASP A 585 -26.04 -1.00 8.76
CA ASP A 585 -25.64 -1.11 7.35
C ASP A 585 -25.40 0.29 6.79
N ARG A 586 -24.15 0.61 6.44
CA ARG A 586 -23.72 1.99 6.11
C ARG A 586 -24.56 2.60 4.98
N GLU A 587 -24.96 1.78 4.03
CA GLU A 587 -25.88 2.15 2.95
C GLU A 587 -27.24 2.64 3.47
N ILE A 588 -27.79 1.98 4.50
CA ILE A 588 -29.07 2.34 5.12
C ILE A 588 -28.91 3.57 6.01
N LEU A 589 -27.79 3.67 6.73
CA LEU A 589 -27.47 4.87 7.51
C LEU A 589 -27.36 6.11 6.62
N ASP A 590 -26.71 6.01 5.46
CA ASP A 590 -26.58 7.10 4.49
C ASP A 590 -27.96 7.51 3.92
N LEU A 591 -28.82 6.52 3.60
CA LEU A 591 -30.19 6.77 3.15
C LEU A 591 -31.04 7.46 4.23
N ILE A 592 -30.87 7.10 5.50
CA ILE A 592 -31.58 7.72 6.63
C ILE A 592 -31.03 9.12 6.92
N ALA A 593 -29.71 9.30 6.83
CA ALA A 593 -29.03 10.57 7.08
C ALA A 593 -29.39 11.65 6.06
N ALA A 594 -29.73 11.26 4.83
CA ALA A 594 -30.26 12.19 3.82
C ALA A 594 -31.54 12.91 4.27
N LYS A 595 -32.33 12.31 5.20
CA LYS A 595 -33.54 12.87 5.83
C LYS A 595 -34.56 13.49 4.85
N ASP A 596 -34.56 13.06 3.60
CA ASP A 596 -35.40 13.63 2.54
C ASP A 596 -36.01 12.51 1.70
N GLU A 597 -37.27 12.15 2.01
CA GLU A 597 -38.06 11.29 1.15
C GLU A 597 -38.17 11.92 -0.23
N ASN A 598 -37.87 11.14 -1.27
CA ASN A 598 -37.82 11.65 -2.62
C ASN A 598 -38.50 10.67 -3.59
N HIS A 599 -38.22 10.84 -4.88
CA HIS A 599 -38.82 10.01 -5.93
C HIS A 599 -38.28 8.58 -5.99
N GLN A 600 -37.18 8.30 -5.28
CA GLN A 600 -36.52 6.99 -5.19
C GLN A 600 -36.35 6.50 -3.75
N LEU A 601 -36.78 7.24 -2.73
CA LEU A 601 -36.67 6.82 -1.32
C LEU A 601 -37.97 7.13 -0.56
N GLU A 602 -38.49 6.13 0.15
CA GLU A 602 -39.66 6.23 1.03
C GLU A 602 -39.39 5.52 2.36
N PHE A 603 -39.86 6.09 3.47
CA PHE A 603 -39.82 5.49 4.80
C PHE A 603 -41.21 4.99 5.25
N LYS A 604 -41.23 3.89 5.98
CA LYS A 604 -42.42 3.37 6.65
C LYS A 604 -42.05 2.85 8.04
N SER A 605 -42.73 3.36 9.07
CA SER A 605 -42.49 2.93 10.45
C SER A 605 -42.72 1.43 10.65
N THR A 606 -43.71 0.85 9.96
CA THR A 606 -44.09 -0.56 10.03
C THR A 606 -44.72 -1.02 8.71
N ALA A 607 -44.76 -2.33 8.46
CA ALA A 607 -45.42 -2.91 7.29
C ALA A 607 -46.83 -3.43 7.55
N ARG A 608 -47.15 -3.81 8.80
CA ARG A 608 -48.41 -4.49 9.16
C ARG A 608 -48.95 -4.12 10.54
N TRP A 609 -48.17 -3.46 11.37
CA TRP A 609 -48.52 -3.14 12.75
C TRP A 609 -48.88 -1.67 12.91
N ASP A 610 -50.05 -1.38 13.44
CA ASP A 610 -50.40 -0.02 13.81
C ASP A 610 -49.78 0.30 15.17
N LEU A 611 -48.86 1.27 15.23
CA LEU A 611 -48.18 1.63 16.47
C LEU A 611 -49.10 2.34 17.48
N VAL A 612 -50.20 2.95 17.02
CA VAL A 612 -51.16 3.67 17.88
C VAL A 612 -52.19 2.69 18.43
N GLU A 613 -52.81 1.89 17.55
CA GLU A 613 -53.83 0.91 17.96
C GLU A 613 -53.22 -0.39 18.53
N ASN A 614 -51.89 -0.54 18.42
CA ASN A 614 -51.10 -1.68 18.87
C ASN A 614 -51.66 -3.04 18.44
N LYS A 615 -52.05 -3.14 17.16
CA LYS A 615 -52.59 -4.36 16.57
C LYS A 615 -52.23 -4.44 15.08
N LYS A 616 -52.40 -5.64 14.50
CA LYS A 616 -52.29 -5.81 13.04
C LYS A 616 -53.32 -4.91 12.33
N ASN A 617 -52.86 -4.14 11.34
CA ASN A 617 -53.69 -3.27 10.52
C ASN A 617 -53.39 -3.48 9.03
N VAL A 618 -54.42 -3.79 8.25
CA VAL A 618 -54.32 -4.03 6.80
C VAL A 618 -53.94 -2.76 6.04
N ALA A 619 -54.27 -1.59 6.56
CA ALA A 619 -53.89 -0.32 5.92
C ALA A 619 -52.37 -0.13 5.82
N MET A 620 -51.60 -0.69 6.75
CA MET A 620 -50.13 -0.68 6.70
C MET A 620 -49.61 -1.56 5.55
N GLU A 621 -50.20 -2.75 5.39
CA GLU A 621 -49.87 -3.68 4.29
C GLU A 621 -50.16 -3.00 2.94
N GLU A 622 -51.31 -2.34 2.84
CA GLU A 622 -51.70 -1.58 1.65
C GLU A 622 -50.76 -0.41 1.34
N ALA A 623 -50.22 0.29 2.35
CA ALA A 623 -49.27 1.38 2.15
C ALA A 623 -47.96 0.87 1.51
N VAL A 624 -47.39 -0.21 2.04
CA VAL A 624 -46.19 -0.86 1.50
C VAL A 624 -46.43 -1.33 0.06
N MET A 625 -47.57 -1.98 -0.19
CA MET A 625 -47.95 -2.46 -1.53
C MET A 625 -48.03 -1.33 -2.56
N LYS A 626 -48.66 -0.20 -2.21
CA LYS A 626 -48.77 0.96 -3.10
C LYS A 626 -47.41 1.53 -3.45
N THR A 627 -46.52 1.68 -2.47
CA THR A 627 -45.18 2.23 -2.69
C THR A 627 -44.37 1.35 -3.63
N VAL A 628 -44.35 0.04 -3.40
CA VAL A 628 -43.63 -0.90 -4.29
C VAL A 628 -44.21 -0.88 -5.70
N ALA A 629 -45.54 -0.88 -5.84
CA ALA A 629 -46.19 -0.76 -7.16
C ALA A 629 -45.84 0.55 -7.87
N ALA A 630 -45.79 1.67 -7.13
CA ALA A 630 -45.41 2.97 -7.67
C ALA A 630 -43.95 3.00 -8.14
N PHE A 631 -43.01 2.41 -7.39
CA PHE A 631 -41.61 2.31 -7.79
C PHE A 631 -41.43 1.45 -9.04
N LEU A 632 -42.09 0.28 -9.10
CA LEU A 632 -42.07 -0.60 -10.28
C LEU A 632 -42.56 0.12 -11.55
N ASN A 633 -43.58 0.97 -11.42
CA ASN A 633 -44.15 1.73 -12.53
C ASN A 633 -43.36 3.00 -12.90
N SER A 634 -42.36 3.38 -12.10
CA SER A 634 -41.60 4.62 -12.26
C SER A 634 -40.12 4.31 -12.58
N VAL A 635 -39.17 5.02 -11.98
CA VAL A 635 -37.73 4.83 -12.22
C VAL A 635 -37.07 3.77 -11.32
N GLY A 636 -37.86 3.05 -10.51
CA GLY A 636 -37.36 2.26 -9.38
C GLY A 636 -37.20 3.10 -8.11
N GLY A 637 -36.73 2.47 -7.03
CA GLY A 637 -36.51 3.12 -5.75
C GLY A 637 -36.28 2.15 -4.59
N THR A 638 -36.08 2.70 -3.40
CA THR A 638 -35.83 1.99 -2.15
C THR A 638 -36.90 2.36 -1.13
N LEU A 639 -37.51 1.34 -0.51
CA LEU A 639 -38.41 1.49 0.63
C LEU A 639 -37.70 0.98 1.89
N LEU A 640 -37.60 1.81 2.93
CA LEU A 640 -37.14 1.39 4.25
C LEU A 640 -38.33 1.18 5.19
N ILE A 641 -38.38 0.00 5.82
CA ILE A 641 -39.43 -0.39 6.77
C ILE A 641 -38.80 -0.55 8.15
N GLY A 642 -39.42 0.04 9.18
CA GLY A 642 -38.85 0.16 10.51
C GLY A 642 -38.21 1.53 10.77
N VAL A 643 -38.47 2.52 9.92
CA VAL A 643 -37.96 3.90 10.00
C VAL A 643 -39.15 4.85 9.91
N ALA A 644 -39.26 5.79 10.84
CA ALA A 644 -40.31 6.80 10.83
C ALA A 644 -40.01 7.93 9.83
N ASP A 645 -41.03 8.74 9.53
CA ASP A 645 -40.93 9.85 8.55
C ASP A 645 -39.86 10.89 8.94
N ASP A 646 -39.51 11.01 10.23
CA ASP A 646 -38.45 11.89 10.74
C ASP A 646 -37.04 11.25 10.72
N GLY A 647 -36.92 10.02 10.19
CA GLY A 647 -35.70 9.24 10.15
C GLY A 647 -35.41 8.45 11.43
N SER A 648 -36.26 8.53 12.46
CA SER A 648 -36.04 7.78 13.71
C SER A 648 -36.26 6.28 13.53
N ILE A 649 -35.40 5.46 14.16
CA ILE A 649 -35.46 4.00 14.03
C ILE A 649 -36.54 3.42 14.93
N VAL A 650 -37.61 2.91 14.31
CA VAL A 650 -38.73 2.23 14.98
C VAL A 650 -38.40 0.75 15.21
N GLY A 651 -37.86 0.09 14.19
CA GLY A 651 -37.53 -1.34 14.17
C GLY A 651 -38.70 -2.26 13.75
N LEU A 652 -38.38 -3.51 13.40
CA LEU A 652 -39.36 -4.51 12.91
C LEU A 652 -40.04 -5.37 13.99
N GLN A 653 -39.67 -5.21 15.26
CA GLN A 653 -40.26 -5.98 16.37
C GLN A 653 -41.80 -5.89 16.45
N PRO A 654 -42.45 -4.73 16.21
CA PRO A 654 -43.91 -4.64 16.14
C PRO A 654 -44.50 -5.54 15.03
N ASP A 655 -43.88 -5.54 13.85
CA ASP A 655 -44.33 -6.34 12.71
C ASP A 655 -44.17 -7.85 12.96
N TYR A 656 -43.10 -8.27 13.65
CA TYR A 656 -42.89 -9.66 14.03
C TYR A 656 -44.01 -10.21 14.92
N GLN A 657 -44.70 -9.35 15.70
CA GLN A 657 -45.84 -9.79 16.52
C GLN A 657 -47.01 -10.33 15.68
N ALA A 658 -47.12 -9.89 14.42
CA ALA A 658 -48.19 -10.30 13.51
C ALA A 658 -47.86 -11.55 12.68
N ILE A 659 -46.71 -12.20 12.93
CA ILE A 659 -46.19 -13.32 12.14
C ILE A 659 -45.90 -14.54 13.02
N LYS A 660 -46.00 -15.74 12.45
CA LYS A 660 -45.68 -17.01 13.12
C LYS A 660 -44.72 -17.85 12.27
N PRO A 661 -43.57 -18.28 12.81
CA PRO A 661 -42.97 -17.86 14.08
C PRO A 661 -42.65 -16.35 14.11
N LYS A 662 -42.52 -15.76 15.31
CA LYS A 662 -42.24 -14.32 15.49
C LYS A 662 -40.76 -14.02 15.29
N ASN A 663 -40.26 -14.14 14.06
CA ASN A 663 -38.85 -13.95 13.74
C ASN A 663 -38.66 -13.38 12.32
N ARG A 664 -37.43 -12.94 12.03
CA ARG A 664 -37.00 -12.40 10.75
C ARG A 664 -37.33 -13.32 9.57
N ASP A 665 -36.94 -14.59 9.62
CA ASP A 665 -37.13 -15.54 8.51
C ASP A 665 -38.60 -15.74 8.12
N ALA A 666 -39.51 -15.69 9.10
CA ALA A 666 -40.94 -15.75 8.82
C ALA A 666 -41.48 -14.42 8.26
N TYR A 667 -40.93 -13.29 8.71
CA TYR A 667 -41.27 -11.97 8.19
C TYR A 667 -40.80 -11.78 6.75
N GLU A 668 -39.56 -12.14 6.42
CA GLU A 668 -39.01 -12.09 5.07
C GLU A 668 -39.85 -12.91 4.10
N ARG A 669 -40.10 -14.19 4.43
CA ARG A 669 -40.96 -15.06 3.60
C ARG A 669 -42.36 -14.48 3.40
N TRP A 670 -42.94 -13.90 4.45
CA TRP A 670 -44.23 -13.23 4.35
C TRP A 670 -44.16 -12.02 3.42
N LEU A 671 -43.21 -11.11 3.62
CA LEU A 671 -43.09 -9.87 2.86
C LEU A 671 -42.86 -10.15 1.38
N THR A 672 -41.94 -11.06 1.05
CA THR A 672 -41.68 -11.50 -0.33
C THR A 672 -42.93 -12.11 -0.95
N THR A 673 -43.62 -13.02 -0.23
CA THR A 673 -44.85 -13.64 -0.74
C THR A 673 -45.95 -12.61 -0.95
N PHE A 674 -46.11 -11.67 -0.01
CA PHE A 674 -47.10 -10.61 -0.05
C PHE A 674 -46.89 -9.71 -1.27
N LEU A 675 -45.67 -9.20 -1.46
CA LEU A 675 -45.33 -8.34 -2.59
C LEU A 675 -45.52 -9.07 -3.93
N LEU A 676 -45.00 -10.28 -4.09
CA LEU A 676 -45.12 -11.04 -5.34
C LEU A 676 -46.55 -11.46 -5.66
N THR A 677 -47.38 -11.68 -4.65
CA THR A 677 -48.82 -11.94 -4.85
C THR A 677 -49.54 -10.68 -5.32
N ALA A 678 -49.11 -9.50 -4.87
CA ALA A 678 -49.71 -8.23 -5.26
C ALA A 678 -49.31 -7.80 -6.68
N VAL A 679 -48.05 -7.96 -7.08
CA VAL A 679 -47.50 -7.37 -8.33
C VAL A 679 -47.28 -8.38 -9.46
N GLY A 680 -47.22 -9.67 -9.13
CA GLY A 680 -46.93 -10.76 -10.06
C GLY A 680 -45.58 -11.42 -9.77
N LYS A 681 -45.56 -12.76 -9.85
CA LYS A 681 -44.37 -13.59 -9.55
C LYS A 681 -43.25 -13.43 -10.58
N ASP A 682 -43.59 -13.03 -11.80
CA ASP A 682 -42.65 -12.72 -12.87
C ASP A 682 -41.74 -11.53 -12.56
N LEU A 683 -42.13 -10.68 -11.60
CA LEU A 683 -41.35 -9.50 -11.19
C LEU A 683 -40.38 -9.78 -10.02
N ALA A 684 -40.24 -11.03 -9.58
CA ALA A 684 -39.30 -11.39 -8.51
C ALA A 684 -37.85 -10.93 -8.75
N PRO A 685 -37.29 -10.93 -9.98
CA PRO A 685 -35.95 -10.42 -10.22
C PRO A 685 -35.77 -8.91 -10.01
N TYR A 686 -36.86 -8.15 -9.91
CA TYR A 686 -36.85 -6.69 -9.81
C TYR A 686 -37.17 -6.18 -8.38
N ILE A 687 -37.26 -7.09 -7.41
CA ILE A 687 -37.57 -6.77 -6.01
C ILE A 687 -36.57 -7.48 -5.13
N HIS A 688 -35.72 -6.72 -4.45
CA HIS A 688 -34.69 -7.21 -3.56
C HIS A 688 -35.00 -6.82 -2.12
N VAL A 689 -35.07 -7.80 -1.23
CA VAL A 689 -35.33 -7.59 0.20
C VAL A 689 -34.06 -7.89 0.98
N ARG A 690 -33.64 -6.95 1.82
CA ARG A 690 -32.47 -7.06 2.69
C ARG A 690 -32.84 -6.57 4.09
N PHE A 691 -32.15 -7.08 5.10
CA PHE A 691 -32.31 -6.63 6.49
C PHE A 691 -30.99 -6.11 7.02
N ALA A 692 -31.08 -5.07 7.83
CA ALA A 692 -29.98 -4.52 8.58
C ALA A 692 -30.37 -4.31 10.03
N ILE A 693 -29.40 -4.31 10.92
CA ILE A 693 -29.57 -3.74 12.26
C ILE A 693 -29.15 -2.28 12.14
N VAL A 694 -29.87 -1.35 12.76
CA VAL A 694 -29.56 0.08 12.92
C VAL A 694 -29.98 0.47 14.34
N ASP A 695 -29.12 1.12 15.12
CA ASP A 695 -29.41 1.50 16.53
C ASP A 695 -29.99 0.34 17.35
N THR A 696 -29.39 -0.85 17.23
CA THR A 696 -29.82 -2.11 17.89
C THR A 696 -31.18 -2.68 17.46
N LYS A 697 -31.82 -2.09 16.45
CA LYS A 697 -33.14 -2.50 15.93
C LYS A 697 -33.01 -2.99 14.49
N GLU A 698 -33.72 -4.06 14.14
CA GLU A 698 -33.76 -4.51 12.74
C GLU A 698 -34.64 -3.59 11.88
N VAL A 699 -34.15 -3.24 10.69
CA VAL A 699 -34.79 -2.46 9.62
C VAL A 699 -34.77 -3.31 8.35
N CYS A 700 -35.82 -3.20 7.52
CA CYS A 700 -35.92 -3.90 6.24
C CYS A 700 -35.80 -2.92 5.09
N GLN A 701 -34.90 -3.18 4.15
CA GLN A 701 -34.74 -2.46 2.89
C GLN A 701 -35.38 -3.28 1.77
N VAL A 702 -36.26 -2.64 1.00
CA VAL A 702 -36.84 -3.20 -0.23
C VAL A 702 -36.39 -2.34 -1.40
N THR A 703 -35.41 -2.83 -2.17
CA THR A 703 -34.95 -2.19 -3.40
C THR A 703 -35.76 -2.71 -4.57
N VAL A 704 -36.29 -1.79 -5.37
CA VAL A 704 -37.23 -2.06 -6.45
C VAL A 704 -36.67 -1.48 -7.74
N ASP A 705 -36.38 -2.35 -8.70
CA ASP A 705 -36.01 -1.94 -10.05
C ASP A 705 -37.26 -1.61 -10.87
N ARG A 706 -37.05 -0.84 -11.93
CA ARG A 706 -38.12 -0.53 -12.88
C ARG A 706 -38.64 -1.80 -13.56
N SER A 707 -39.96 -1.98 -13.56
CA SER A 707 -40.62 -3.14 -14.16
C SER A 707 -40.54 -3.12 -15.69
N PRO A 708 -40.40 -4.28 -16.36
CA PRO A 708 -40.46 -4.39 -17.82
C PRO A 708 -41.88 -4.20 -18.40
N ARG A 709 -42.90 -4.16 -17.54
CA ARG A 709 -44.31 -3.96 -17.92
C ARG A 709 -45.07 -3.09 -16.91
N PRO A 710 -46.19 -2.47 -17.29
CA PRO A 710 -47.10 -1.85 -16.34
C PRO A 710 -47.53 -2.83 -15.24
N VAL A 711 -47.55 -2.36 -14.00
CA VAL A 711 -47.91 -3.13 -12.79
C VAL A 711 -49.19 -2.56 -12.20
N TYR A 712 -50.21 -3.40 -12.15
CA TYR A 712 -51.46 -3.10 -11.46
C TYR A 712 -51.52 -3.94 -10.18
N VAL A 713 -52.04 -3.34 -9.11
CA VAL A 713 -52.27 -4.03 -7.83
C VAL A 713 -53.74 -3.97 -7.45
N ASN A 714 -54.22 -5.02 -6.78
CA ASN A 714 -55.58 -5.01 -6.24
C ASN A 714 -55.61 -4.21 -4.94
N PHE A 715 -56.14 -2.99 -5.00
CA PHE A 715 -56.27 -2.09 -3.87
C PHE A 715 -57.76 -1.83 -3.62
N GLN A 716 -58.26 -2.14 -2.41
CA GLN A 716 -59.67 -2.03 -2.05
C GLN A 716 -60.63 -2.72 -3.04
N ASN A 717 -60.30 -3.94 -3.45
CA ASN A 717 -61.05 -4.76 -4.43
C ASN A 717 -61.15 -4.15 -5.83
N LYS A 718 -60.23 -3.24 -6.20
CA LYS A 718 -60.13 -2.66 -7.54
C LYS A 718 -58.70 -2.75 -8.05
N GLU A 719 -58.56 -3.19 -9.29
CA GLU A 719 -57.29 -3.13 -10.01
C GLU A 719 -56.89 -1.66 -10.19
N THR A 720 -55.74 -1.29 -9.64
CA THR A 720 -55.33 0.10 -9.51
C THR A 720 -53.89 0.28 -9.97
N PHE A 721 -53.62 1.38 -10.68
CA PHE A 721 -52.31 1.76 -11.16
C PHE A 721 -51.74 2.92 -10.33
N PHE A 722 -50.59 2.71 -9.70
CA PHE A 722 -49.89 3.73 -8.90
C PHE A 722 -48.59 4.13 -9.56
N ILE A 723 -48.24 5.41 -9.47
CA ILE A 723 -46.97 5.96 -9.94
C ILE A 723 -46.34 6.84 -8.86
N ARG A 724 -45.04 7.10 -8.99
CA ARG A 724 -44.31 8.00 -8.11
C ARG A 724 -44.08 9.34 -8.80
N THR A 725 -44.41 10.44 -8.13
CA THR A 725 -44.20 11.81 -8.61
C THR A 725 -43.65 12.66 -7.47
N GLY A 726 -42.37 13.04 -7.55
CA GLY A 726 -41.68 13.64 -6.40
C GLY A 726 -41.70 12.68 -5.21
N ASN A 727 -42.02 13.18 -4.01
CA ASN A 727 -42.14 12.37 -2.79
C ASN A 727 -43.56 11.83 -2.55
N GLN A 728 -44.42 11.75 -3.58
CA GLN A 728 -45.80 11.26 -3.43
C GLN A 728 -46.11 10.08 -4.35
N THR A 729 -46.89 9.14 -3.79
CA THR A 729 -47.49 8.04 -4.53
C THR A 729 -48.88 8.44 -5.02
N ILE A 730 -49.05 8.57 -6.33
CA ILE A 730 -50.29 9.00 -6.97
C ILE A 730 -51.01 7.81 -7.60
N LYS A 731 -52.33 7.74 -7.38
CA LYS A 731 -53.23 6.83 -8.09
C LYS A 731 -53.65 7.45 -9.42
N LEU A 732 -53.40 6.77 -10.53
CA LEU A 732 -53.99 7.14 -11.82
C LEU A 732 -55.31 6.39 -12.01
N GLU A 733 -56.40 7.13 -12.18
CA GLU A 733 -57.75 6.56 -12.35
C GLU A 733 -58.25 6.67 -13.79
N ASN A 734 -57.81 7.69 -14.53
CA ASN A 734 -58.28 7.94 -15.89
C ASN A 734 -57.58 6.99 -16.89
N PRO A 735 -58.33 6.12 -17.61
CA PRO A 735 -57.73 5.18 -18.56
C PRO A 735 -56.88 5.86 -19.64
N SER A 736 -57.25 7.07 -20.08
CA SER A 736 -56.49 7.84 -21.08
C SER A 736 -55.16 8.35 -20.52
N GLU A 737 -55.11 8.70 -19.23
CA GLU A 737 -53.87 9.12 -18.57
C GLU A 737 -52.93 7.93 -18.34
N ILE A 738 -53.50 6.78 -17.92
CA ILE A 738 -52.75 5.53 -17.76
C ILE A 738 -52.15 5.13 -19.11
N MET A 739 -52.94 5.11 -20.19
CA MET A 739 -52.43 4.78 -21.53
C MET A 739 -51.33 5.72 -22.02
N ARG A 740 -51.45 7.02 -21.76
CA ARG A 740 -50.41 8.01 -22.13
C ARG A 740 -49.14 7.82 -21.30
N TYR A 741 -49.28 7.53 -20.00
CA TYR A 741 -48.15 7.28 -19.12
C TYR A 741 -47.45 5.99 -19.51
N THR A 742 -48.20 4.89 -19.69
CA THR A 742 -47.63 3.59 -20.03
C THR A 742 -47.01 3.59 -21.42
N SER A 743 -47.57 4.31 -22.39
CA SER A 743 -46.92 4.48 -23.68
C SER A 743 -45.61 5.26 -23.52
N THR A 744 -45.57 6.36 -22.78
CA THR A 744 -44.31 7.11 -22.60
C THR A 744 -43.23 6.28 -21.91
N GLN A 745 -43.61 5.48 -20.93
CA GLN A 745 -42.68 4.67 -20.16
C GLN A 745 -42.20 3.43 -20.94
N TRP A 746 -43.09 2.68 -21.59
CA TRP A 746 -42.75 1.38 -22.20
C TRP A 746 -42.82 1.34 -23.74
N SER A 747 -43.00 2.47 -24.44
CA SER A 747 -42.98 2.52 -25.92
C SER A 747 -41.58 2.67 -26.49
N ASN A 748 -40.93 1.52 -26.68
CA ASN A 748 -40.23 1.01 -27.88
C ASN A 748 -38.99 0.18 -27.45
N PRO A 749 -38.77 -0.96 -28.12
CA PRO A 749 -37.78 -1.97 -27.74
C PRO A 749 -36.32 -1.54 -27.89
#